data_AF-A0A7S1N5Q8-F1
#
_entry.id   AF-A0A7S1N5Q8-F1
#
_cell.length_a   1.000
_cell.length_b   1.000
_cell.length_c   1.000
_cell.angle_alpha   90.00
_cell.angle_beta   90.00
_cell.angle_gamma   90.00
#
_symmetry.space_group_name_H-M   'P 1'
#
loop_
_entity.id
_entity.type
_entity.pdbx_description
1 polymer ?
#
loop_
_entity_poly.entity_id
_entity_poly.type
_entity_poly.pdbx_seq_one_letter_code
_entity_poly.pdbx_strand_id
1 'polypeptide(L)'
;RTIHSYWFCSSDIVQGRGKGQGKSTSASVQLPATAAVETYAAEVEVPGGPSQAPPGPARKYQGPLAIDHKPFTGNEGQGIVYNLGLNKKTGEWANPVENRKLRVCASSLVVGTLAMTVDHENYQLLFQSDDLPYSWVLFDFQECSVRPTRYTLAHKSDIHAFFMRCWQVEGSDDNVTWQVLSRHNADSTLGPDNLVGGWDLKTNAFYRYIRIVLDPGGNSEGGSALLFNCFDIYGDFQHPTRVVGQLPPQIVTPPPVVIRSPVPVVPAVSPAVPANNANQQVESLQQYKGRLLQMSLSKDDAEIIKRRLASPECSMHEKQLMLDEVIGNLALVFNDRYGTYVVHALLRHSIPMHRKQLAVSMENQVHVLVMGAYSCFGVVKAMDLLGEEECFLLAQPMQQQVVKYAGEKIPSVFIQKIFQRLPAQRTIPFLNTLRGYFQALAMNPHGARTVYQIITSCKGHTELLDNVVEELVPIMHNLACNAFTRDIVVACFRECSEGQRSAILAALVEEWVDLIQHPVASFITKVAWDNGLEADREKMLGALLCDPTGAIALELLNNSHSALVLSHMINFCDNPQHKLAMMRFFSPHATILEIGDTKDVQTSTDGRKRQQAEGKRKLLQVLTVGAGQKKQDAVKVGKGAGKGKGQGRRNR
;
A
#
# COMPACT_ATOMS: atom_id res chain seq x y z
N ARG A 1 -11.96 6.14 -42.63
CA ARG A 1 -10.85 5.72 -43.53
C ARG A 1 -9.66 5.53 -42.59
N THR A 2 -9.23 4.33 -42.21
CA THR A 2 -8.92 3.14 -43.02
C THR A 2 -9.08 1.89 -42.17
N ILE A 3 -9.45 0.81 -42.85
CA ILE A 3 -9.78 -0.54 -42.39
C ILE A 3 -8.49 -1.34 -42.19
N HIS A 4 -8.42 -2.22 -41.19
CA HIS A 4 -7.58 -3.42 -41.28
C HIS A 4 -8.35 -4.64 -40.79
N SER A 5 -8.73 -5.44 -41.78
CA SER A 5 -9.31 -6.77 -41.75
C SER A 5 -8.29 -7.81 -41.29
N TYR A 6 -8.70 -8.72 -40.40
CA TYR A 6 -8.00 -9.99 -40.17
C TYR A 6 -8.75 -11.12 -40.86
N TRP A 7 -7.96 -11.92 -41.59
CA TRP A 7 -8.36 -13.11 -42.31
C TRP A 7 -8.72 -14.25 -41.36
N PHE A 8 -9.80 -14.94 -41.71
CA PHE A 8 -10.14 -16.29 -41.28
C PHE A 8 -9.17 -17.30 -41.93
N CYS A 9 -8.75 -18.31 -41.17
CA CYS A 9 -8.44 -19.62 -41.74
C CYS A 9 -8.97 -20.71 -40.81
N SER A 10 -9.96 -21.44 -41.31
CA SER A 10 -10.57 -22.63 -40.73
C SER A 10 -9.63 -23.82 -40.86
N SER A 11 -9.64 -24.71 -39.86
CA SER A 11 -9.50 -26.14 -40.13
C SER A 11 -10.26 -26.94 -39.08
N ASP A 12 -11.33 -27.58 -39.56
CA ASP A 12 -12.11 -28.63 -38.93
C ASP A 12 -11.27 -29.89 -38.72
N ILE A 13 -11.28 -30.48 -37.51
CA ILE A 13 -11.09 -31.93 -37.32
C ILE A 13 -12.06 -32.45 -36.24
N VAL A 14 -13.16 -33.00 -36.73
CA VAL A 14 -13.78 -34.31 -36.41
C VAL A 14 -13.82 -34.77 -34.94
N GLN A 15 -15.03 -34.76 -34.39
CA GLN A 15 -15.45 -35.53 -33.21
C GLN A 15 -15.40 -37.04 -33.48
N GLY A 16 -14.63 -37.77 -32.67
CA GLY A 16 -14.69 -39.22 -32.55
C GLY A 16 -15.18 -39.63 -31.16
N ARG A 17 -16.46 -40.03 -31.06
CA ARG A 17 -17.00 -40.75 -29.89
C ARG A 17 -16.40 -42.16 -29.85
N GLY A 18 -15.76 -42.52 -28.74
CA GLY A 18 -15.33 -43.90 -28.47
C GLY A 18 -15.62 -44.28 -27.02
N LYS A 19 -16.67 -45.09 -26.83
CA LYS A 19 -17.00 -45.75 -25.56
C LYS A 19 -15.91 -46.77 -25.21
N GLY A 20 -15.48 -46.80 -23.96
CA GLY A 20 -14.65 -47.87 -23.40
C GLY A 20 -15.03 -48.13 -21.96
N GLN A 21 -15.89 -49.14 -21.75
CA GLN A 21 -16.12 -49.76 -20.44
C GLN A 21 -14.92 -50.67 -20.10
N GLY A 22 -14.39 -50.54 -18.90
CA GLY A 22 -13.40 -51.46 -18.31
C GLY A 22 -13.66 -51.62 -16.83
N LYS A 23 -14.11 -52.81 -16.44
CA LYS A 23 -14.47 -53.26 -15.09
C LYS A 23 -13.24 -53.40 -14.18
N SER A 24 -13.39 -53.14 -12.88
CA SER A 24 -12.81 -53.96 -11.79
C SER A 24 -13.44 -53.53 -10.44
N THR A 25 -14.42 -54.28 -9.94
CA THR A 25 -14.35 -55.21 -8.79
C THR A 25 -14.39 -54.54 -7.41
N SER A 26 -15.58 -54.65 -6.81
CA SER A 26 -15.88 -54.52 -5.39
C SER A 26 -15.28 -55.65 -4.57
N ALA A 27 -14.68 -55.34 -3.43
CA ALA A 27 -14.55 -56.26 -2.30
C ALA A 27 -14.60 -55.48 -0.98
N SER A 28 -15.74 -55.61 -0.30
CA SER A 28 -15.96 -55.27 1.10
C SER A 28 -15.49 -56.42 1.98
N VAL A 29 -14.68 -56.16 3.01
CA VAL A 29 -14.43 -57.10 4.12
C VAL A 29 -14.44 -56.34 5.45
N GLN A 30 -15.15 -56.93 6.41
CA GLN A 30 -15.48 -56.44 7.75
C GLN A 30 -14.29 -56.45 8.73
N LEU A 31 -14.47 -55.65 9.79
CA LEU A 31 -13.71 -55.60 11.06
C LEU A 31 -13.56 -56.96 11.75
N PRO A 32 -12.58 -57.06 12.67
CA PRO A 32 -12.93 -57.47 14.03
C PRO A 32 -12.25 -56.64 15.13
N ALA A 33 -12.79 -56.77 16.35
CA ALA A 33 -12.45 -56.02 17.55
C ALA A 33 -11.56 -56.80 18.54
N THR A 34 -10.91 -56.02 19.43
CA THR A 34 -10.43 -56.29 20.81
C THR A 34 -9.34 -57.33 21.11
N ALA A 35 -8.24 -56.84 21.73
CA ALA A 35 -7.55 -57.40 22.90
C ALA A 35 -6.57 -56.30 23.42
N ALA A 36 -6.85 -55.63 24.55
CA ALA A 36 -6.39 -55.96 25.92
C ALA A 36 -4.86 -55.99 26.10
N VAL A 37 -4.29 -55.02 26.84
CA VAL A 37 -3.01 -55.18 27.54
C VAL A 37 -3.07 -54.47 28.90
N GLU A 38 -2.80 -55.26 29.94
CA GLU A 38 -2.72 -54.93 31.35
C GLU A 38 -1.41 -54.21 31.72
N THR A 39 -1.50 -53.46 32.81
CA THR A 39 -0.44 -52.84 33.62
C THR A 39 0.54 -53.84 34.24
N TYR A 40 1.84 -53.52 34.26
CA TYR A 40 2.76 -53.88 35.36
C TYR A 40 3.80 -52.76 35.58
N ALA A 41 4.03 -52.46 36.86
CA ALA A 41 4.96 -51.46 37.40
C ALA A 41 6.24 -52.12 37.94
N ALA A 42 7.37 -51.41 37.87
CA ALA A 42 8.56 -51.44 38.76
C ALA A 42 9.59 -50.42 38.22
N GLU A 43 9.77 -49.26 38.85
CA GLU A 43 10.77 -48.93 39.90
C GLU A 43 12.24 -49.08 39.48
N VAL A 44 12.95 -47.94 39.32
CA VAL A 44 14.36 -47.77 39.72
C VAL A 44 14.56 -46.33 40.26
N GLU A 45 15.32 -46.27 41.34
CA GLU A 45 15.42 -45.25 42.39
C GLU A 45 16.19 -43.95 42.03
N VAL A 46 15.89 -42.92 42.81
CA VAL A 46 16.62 -41.65 42.90
C VAL A 46 17.21 -41.52 44.32
N PRO A 47 18.50 -41.19 44.50
CA PRO A 47 19.00 -40.54 45.70
C PRO A 47 19.50 -39.13 45.32
N GLY A 48 19.34 -38.04 46.08
CA GLY A 48 18.90 -37.75 47.44
C GLY A 48 19.39 -36.31 47.73
N GLY A 49 18.57 -35.48 48.38
CA GLY A 49 18.83 -34.04 48.62
C GLY A 49 19.95 -33.73 49.63
N PRO A 50 20.14 -32.44 49.97
CA PRO A 50 19.48 -31.87 51.18
C PRO A 50 19.00 -30.41 50.92
N SER A 51 18.19 -29.71 51.71
CA SER A 51 17.37 -29.88 52.91
C SER A 51 16.41 -28.68 52.96
N GLN A 52 15.22 -28.84 53.53
CA GLN A 52 14.19 -27.79 53.67
C GLN A 52 14.55 -26.71 54.70
N ALA A 53 14.01 -25.50 54.49
CA ALA A 53 13.78 -24.48 55.51
C ALA A 53 12.25 -24.25 55.67
N PRO A 54 11.74 -23.81 56.84
CA PRO A 54 10.35 -23.99 57.28
C PRO A 54 9.36 -22.95 56.69
N PRO A 55 8.03 -23.16 56.82
CA PRO A 55 7.03 -22.33 56.16
C PRO A 55 6.86 -20.97 56.88
N GLY A 56 6.99 -19.88 56.11
CA GLY A 56 6.63 -18.52 56.53
C GLY A 56 5.14 -18.20 56.24
N PRO A 57 4.56 -17.19 56.92
CA PRO A 57 3.13 -17.09 57.16
C PRO A 57 2.31 -16.77 55.91
N ALA A 58 1.05 -17.21 55.89
CA ALA A 58 0.06 -16.90 54.88
C ALA A 58 0.02 -15.40 54.58
N ARG A 59 0.46 -14.99 53.37
CA ARG A 59 0.29 -13.61 52.92
C ARG A 59 -1.17 -13.38 52.60
N LYS A 60 -1.76 -12.50 53.43
CA LYS A 60 -3.07 -11.89 53.27
C LYS A 60 -3.29 -11.44 51.83
N TYR A 61 -4.53 -11.63 51.36
CA TYR A 61 -5.07 -11.09 50.12
C TYR A 61 -4.63 -9.62 49.98
N GLN A 62 -3.69 -9.35 49.07
CA GLN A 62 -3.43 -7.99 48.59
C GLN A 62 -4.30 -7.83 47.34
N GLY A 63 -5.15 -6.82 47.35
CA GLY A 63 -5.98 -6.45 46.21
C GLY A 63 -5.16 -6.21 44.93
N PRO A 64 -5.83 -5.94 43.80
CA PRO A 64 -5.20 -5.87 42.48
C PRO A 64 -3.94 -4.98 42.51
N LEU A 65 -2.85 -5.55 41.99
CA LEU A 65 -1.54 -4.91 41.84
C LEU A 65 -1.71 -3.53 41.19
N ALA A 66 -1.23 -2.51 41.89
CA ALA A 66 -1.29 -1.12 41.45
C ALA A 66 -0.62 -0.95 40.08
N ILE A 67 -1.29 -0.22 39.18
CA ILE A 67 -0.80 0.21 37.89
C ILE A 67 0.35 1.20 38.13
N ASP A 68 1.57 0.86 37.74
CA ASP A 68 2.72 1.77 37.84
C ASP A 68 2.64 2.81 36.70
N HIS A 69 1.87 3.88 36.92
CA HIS A 69 1.81 5.04 36.06
C HIS A 69 3.08 5.88 36.29
N LYS A 70 3.94 6.03 35.28
CA LYS A 70 5.04 7.01 35.31
C LYS A 70 4.71 8.17 34.39
N PRO A 71 4.21 9.31 34.92
CA PRO A 71 4.03 10.51 34.13
C PRO A 71 5.41 11.09 33.76
N PHE A 72 5.63 11.39 32.48
CA PHE A 72 6.80 12.16 32.03
C PHE A 72 6.46 13.65 31.97
N THR A 73 6.73 14.38 33.05
CA THR A 73 6.62 15.85 33.08
C THR A 73 7.97 16.50 32.82
N GLY A 74 8.11 17.08 31.62
CA GLY A 74 8.96 18.22 31.27
C GLY A 74 10.34 18.35 31.93
N ASN A 75 11.37 17.81 31.27
CA ASN A 75 12.59 18.56 30.97
C ASN A 75 12.79 18.46 29.45
N GLU A 76 13.00 19.59 28.77
CA GLU A 76 13.18 19.64 27.32
C GLU A 76 14.33 18.70 26.92
N GLY A 77 14.00 17.62 26.20
CA GLY A 77 14.97 16.61 25.73
C GLY A 77 14.86 15.19 26.30
N GLN A 78 13.97 14.91 27.26
CA GLN A 78 13.85 13.55 27.87
C GLN A 78 12.42 12.98 27.85
N GLY A 79 11.81 12.87 26.67
CA GLY A 79 10.51 12.21 26.49
C GLY A 79 10.59 10.68 26.48
N ILE A 80 9.50 10.04 26.09
CA ILE A 80 9.35 8.58 26.10
C ILE A 80 10.36 7.93 25.15
N VAL A 81 10.60 8.51 23.98
CA VAL A 81 11.54 7.96 22.99
C VAL A 81 12.98 8.04 23.52
N TYR A 82 13.38 9.19 24.10
CA TYR A 82 14.67 9.31 24.78
C TYR A 82 14.85 8.26 25.89
N ASN A 83 13.82 8.09 26.73
CA ASN A 83 13.86 7.14 27.84
C ASN A 83 13.90 5.67 27.40
N LEU A 84 13.38 5.33 26.22
CA LEU A 84 13.59 4.01 25.63
C LEU A 84 15.07 3.78 25.30
N GLY A 85 15.77 4.81 24.82
CA GLY A 85 17.20 4.75 24.51
C GLY A 85 18.12 4.74 25.74
N LEU A 86 17.68 5.32 26.86
CA LEU A 86 18.48 5.45 28.07
C LEU A 86 18.62 4.11 28.83
N ASN A 87 19.87 3.70 29.09
CA ASN A 87 20.16 2.61 30.01
C ASN A 87 20.15 3.11 31.46
N LYS A 88 19.10 2.79 32.22
CA LYS A 88 18.93 3.27 33.60
C LYS A 88 20.00 2.81 34.60
N LYS A 89 20.81 1.79 34.26
CA LYS A 89 21.91 1.30 35.12
C LYS A 89 23.23 2.02 34.85
N THR A 90 23.54 2.29 33.57
CA THR A 90 24.81 2.91 33.17
C THR A 90 24.69 4.41 32.93
N GLY A 91 23.48 4.92 32.71
CA GLY A 91 23.23 6.31 32.31
C GLY A 91 23.56 6.59 30.84
N GLU A 92 24.10 5.61 30.11
CA GLU A 92 24.43 5.75 28.69
C GLU A 92 23.17 5.72 27.84
N TRP A 93 23.10 6.62 26.86
CA TRP A 93 22.04 6.63 25.87
C TRP A 93 22.50 5.89 24.62
N ALA A 94 21.57 5.15 24.02
CA ALA A 94 21.79 4.52 22.72
C ALA A 94 20.48 4.54 21.93
N ASN A 95 20.58 4.74 20.62
CA ASN A 95 19.42 5.00 19.79
C ASN A 95 18.35 3.89 19.94
N PRO A 96 17.09 4.24 20.30
CA PRO A 96 16.06 3.24 20.58
C PRO A 96 15.66 2.42 19.34
N VAL A 97 15.91 2.93 18.13
CA VAL A 97 15.70 2.18 16.88
C VAL A 97 16.77 1.11 16.69
N GLU A 98 18.02 1.45 16.95
CA GLU A 98 19.16 0.53 16.80
C GLU A 98 19.10 -0.61 17.83
N ASN A 99 18.68 -0.30 19.05
CA ASN A 99 18.45 -1.28 20.11
C ASN A 99 17.09 -1.98 20.04
N ARG A 100 16.34 -1.78 18.94
CA ARG A 100 15.04 -2.43 18.66
C ARG A 100 13.98 -2.21 19.74
N LYS A 101 14.04 -1.12 20.49
CA LYS A 101 13.02 -0.73 21.48
C LYS A 101 11.93 0.15 20.87
N LEU A 102 12.21 0.78 19.74
CA LEU A 102 11.25 1.53 18.92
C LEU A 102 11.42 1.09 17.47
N ARG A 103 10.33 0.85 16.74
CA ARG A 103 10.40 0.57 15.30
C ARG A 103 9.94 1.80 14.53
N VAL A 104 10.77 2.27 13.60
CA VAL A 104 10.42 3.40 12.73
C VAL A 104 10.23 2.94 11.29
N CYS A 105 9.24 3.50 10.61
CA CYS A 105 9.00 3.34 9.17
C CYS A 105 8.74 4.71 8.54
N ALA A 106 8.98 4.85 7.24
CA ALA A 106 8.62 6.06 6.51
C ALA A 106 8.03 5.71 5.14
N SER A 107 7.33 6.67 4.54
CA SER A 107 6.80 6.60 3.17
C SER A 107 7.91 6.38 2.14
N SER A 108 9.04 7.07 2.31
CA SER A 108 10.26 6.95 1.52
C SER A 108 11.46 7.48 2.31
N LEU A 109 12.68 7.23 1.81
CA LEU A 109 13.92 7.66 2.43
C LEU A 109 14.92 8.01 1.32
N VAL A 110 15.31 9.28 1.25
CA VAL A 110 16.26 9.82 0.27
C VAL A 110 17.60 10.12 0.92
N VAL A 111 17.59 10.73 2.11
CA VAL A 111 18.81 11.09 2.85
C VAL A 111 18.72 10.58 4.28
N GLY A 112 19.84 10.05 4.78
CA GLY A 112 20.00 9.59 6.15
C GLY A 112 19.49 8.17 6.40
N THR A 113 19.10 7.89 7.65
CA THR A 113 18.51 6.62 8.09
C THR A 113 17.28 6.90 8.96
N LEU A 114 16.43 5.89 9.18
CA LEU A 114 15.26 6.04 10.05
C LEU A 114 15.65 6.23 11.52
N ALA A 115 16.81 5.73 11.95
CA ALA A 115 17.30 5.93 13.31
C ALA A 115 17.55 7.41 13.61
N MET A 116 17.95 8.19 12.60
CA MET A 116 18.15 9.64 12.73
C MET A 116 16.87 10.40 13.07
N THR A 117 15.67 9.86 12.78
CA THR A 117 14.42 10.54 13.13
C THR A 117 14.21 10.69 14.64
N VAL A 118 14.96 9.96 15.47
CA VAL A 118 14.88 9.96 16.94
C VAL A 118 16.26 10.03 17.60
N ASP A 119 17.25 10.59 16.90
CA ASP A 119 18.60 10.71 17.42
C ASP A 119 18.72 11.96 18.32
N HIS A 120 18.98 11.74 19.60
CA HIS A 120 19.12 12.80 20.61
C HIS A 120 20.57 13.26 20.83
N GLU A 121 21.56 12.55 20.26
CA GLU A 121 22.98 12.87 20.43
C GLU A 121 23.56 13.59 19.20
N ASN A 122 22.97 13.39 18.01
CA ASN A 122 23.51 13.96 16.78
C ASN A 122 22.49 14.79 15.96
N TYR A 123 22.43 16.08 16.28
CA TYR A 123 21.61 17.08 15.57
C TYR A 123 22.13 17.44 14.16
N GLN A 124 23.30 16.93 13.76
CA GLN A 124 23.87 17.11 12.42
C GLN A 124 23.39 16.06 11.41
N LEU A 125 22.57 15.11 11.83
CA LEU A 125 21.98 14.13 10.91
C LEU A 125 20.56 14.55 10.55
N LEU A 126 20.06 14.08 9.41
CA LEU A 126 18.69 14.36 8.99
C LEU A 126 18.07 13.14 8.34
N PHE A 127 16.77 13.00 8.54
CA PHE A 127 15.92 12.18 7.69
C PHE A 127 15.30 13.08 6.62
N GLN A 128 15.27 12.61 5.37
CA GLN A 128 14.53 13.25 4.28
C GLN A 128 13.76 12.21 3.47
N SER A 129 12.47 12.46 3.23
CA SER A 129 11.65 11.70 2.29
C SER A 129 11.81 12.18 0.84
N ASP A 130 11.22 11.45 -0.10
CA ASP A 130 10.96 11.99 -1.43
C ASP A 130 10.10 13.25 -1.36
N ASP A 131 10.20 14.09 -2.38
CA ASP A 131 9.36 15.28 -2.56
C ASP A 131 7.96 14.90 -3.07
N LEU A 132 7.21 14.16 -2.24
CA LEU A 132 5.89 13.63 -2.57
C LEU A 132 4.84 14.09 -1.55
N PRO A 133 3.64 14.52 -2.00
CA PRO A 133 2.55 14.87 -1.11
C PRO A 133 2.21 13.72 -0.15
N TYR A 134 1.85 14.05 1.09
CA TYR A 134 1.48 13.07 2.12
C TYR A 134 2.60 12.12 2.55
N SER A 135 3.87 12.52 2.38
CA SER A 135 5.01 11.81 2.97
C SER A 135 4.87 11.71 4.49
N TRP A 136 5.29 10.59 5.08
CA TRP A 136 5.08 10.31 6.50
C TRP A 136 6.22 9.53 7.15
N VAL A 137 6.34 9.67 8.48
CA VAL A 137 7.18 8.85 9.36
C VAL A 137 6.32 8.28 10.48
N LEU A 138 6.42 6.97 10.71
CA LEU A 138 5.67 6.16 11.66
C LEU A 138 6.60 5.65 12.75
N PHE A 139 6.18 5.79 14.00
CA PHE A 139 6.81 5.29 15.22
C PHE A 139 5.90 4.21 15.85
N ASP A 140 6.36 2.96 15.85
CA ASP A 140 5.70 1.78 16.43
C ASP A 140 6.36 1.44 17.77
N PHE A 141 5.62 1.64 18.86
CA PHE A 141 6.03 1.34 20.24
C PHE A 141 5.95 -0.16 20.59
N GLN A 142 5.71 -1.02 19.58
CA GLN A 142 5.71 -2.47 19.66
C GLN A 142 4.67 -3.00 20.66
N GLU A 143 5.12 -3.66 21.72
CA GLU A 143 4.23 -4.22 22.73
C GLU A 143 3.69 -3.15 23.71
N CYS A 144 4.13 -1.90 23.57
CA CYS A 144 3.78 -0.80 24.46
C CYS A 144 2.88 0.22 23.76
N SER A 145 2.18 1.03 24.55
CA SER A 145 1.36 2.13 24.06
C SER A 145 1.65 3.43 24.82
N VAL A 146 1.44 4.56 24.16
CA VAL A 146 1.62 5.90 24.70
C VAL A 146 0.30 6.65 24.75
N ARG A 147 0.02 7.34 25.85
CA ARG A 147 -1.02 8.37 25.91
C ARG A 147 -0.36 9.73 25.83
N PRO A 148 -0.28 10.33 24.64
CA PRO A 148 0.60 11.47 24.43
C PRO A 148 -0.04 12.79 24.89
N THR A 149 0.74 13.62 25.56
CA THR A 149 0.35 14.94 26.06
C THR A 149 1.10 16.08 25.38
N ARG A 150 2.25 15.78 24.77
CA ARG A 150 3.09 16.73 24.01
C ARG A 150 4.03 15.95 23.09
N TYR A 151 4.47 16.56 22.01
CA TYR A 151 5.58 16.04 21.21
C TYR A 151 6.56 17.16 20.85
N THR A 152 7.80 16.77 20.52
CA THR A 152 8.85 17.68 20.06
C THR A 152 9.48 17.19 18.77
N LEU A 153 9.93 18.12 17.95
CA LEU A 153 10.69 17.86 16.73
C LEU A 153 11.86 18.83 16.64
N ALA A 154 13.00 18.36 16.15
CA ALA A 154 14.13 19.19 15.78
C ALA A 154 14.29 19.28 14.26
N HIS A 155 14.94 20.34 13.81
CA HIS A 155 15.46 20.50 12.47
C HIS A 155 16.98 20.43 12.51
N LYS A 156 17.58 19.95 11.42
CA LYS A 156 19.04 19.92 11.29
C LYS A 156 19.60 21.35 11.30
N SER A 157 20.68 21.55 12.05
CA SER A 157 21.15 22.90 12.44
C SER A 157 21.88 23.70 11.37
N ASP A 158 22.45 23.04 10.36
CA ASP A 158 23.23 23.63 9.26
C ASP A 158 22.40 23.77 7.96
N ILE A 159 21.10 23.45 8.00
CA ILE A 159 20.18 23.62 6.87
C ILE A 159 19.07 24.59 7.28
N HIS A 160 19.08 25.79 6.66
CA HIS A 160 18.07 26.83 6.87
C HIS A 160 16.99 26.84 5.77
N ALA A 161 16.56 25.66 5.35
CA ALA A 161 15.55 25.45 4.30
C ALA A 161 14.76 24.17 4.60
N PHE A 162 13.62 23.99 3.92
CA PHE A 162 12.73 22.82 4.05
C PHE A 162 12.09 22.62 5.44
N PHE A 163 11.92 23.69 6.23
CA PHE A 163 11.21 23.61 7.50
C PHE A 163 9.76 23.19 7.28
N MET A 164 9.25 22.24 8.07
CA MET A 164 7.85 21.84 7.97
C MET A 164 6.91 23.02 8.23
N ARG A 165 5.86 23.15 7.41
CA ARG A 165 4.82 24.20 7.52
C ARG A 165 3.43 23.61 7.71
N CYS A 166 3.09 22.58 6.94
CA CYS A 166 1.80 21.91 7.03
C CYS A 166 1.99 20.42 7.30
N TRP A 167 1.60 19.96 8.46
CA TRP A 167 1.67 18.54 8.83
C TRP A 167 0.63 18.19 9.89
N GLN A 168 0.44 16.90 10.11
CA GLN A 168 -0.42 16.36 11.14
C GLN A 168 0.31 15.26 11.92
N VAL A 169 -0.02 15.15 13.21
CA VAL A 169 0.39 14.05 14.06
C VAL A 169 -0.83 13.19 14.33
N GLU A 170 -0.73 11.90 14.05
CA GLU A 170 -1.82 10.95 14.16
C GLU A 170 -1.44 9.78 15.08
N GLY A 171 -2.40 9.28 15.84
CA GLY A 171 -2.26 8.11 16.70
C GLY A 171 -3.17 6.97 16.26
N SER A 172 -2.70 5.73 16.41
CA SER A 172 -3.44 4.52 16.12
C SER A 172 -3.06 3.40 17.10
N ASP A 173 -3.99 2.50 17.40
CA ASP A 173 -3.71 1.29 18.19
C ASP A 173 -3.55 0.04 17.31
N ASP A 174 -4.13 0.04 16.10
CA ASP A 174 -4.19 -1.09 15.17
C ASP A 174 -3.40 -0.87 13.85
N ASN A 175 -2.79 0.31 13.68
CA ASN A 175 -2.10 0.77 12.45
C ASN A 175 -3.03 0.89 11.22
N VAL A 176 -4.35 0.86 11.41
CA VAL A 176 -5.39 0.91 10.37
C VAL A 176 -6.28 2.14 10.57
N THR A 177 -6.80 2.34 11.78
CA THR A 177 -7.63 3.48 12.16
C THR A 177 -6.78 4.55 12.83
N TRP A 178 -6.83 5.76 12.28
CA TRP A 178 -5.95 6.86 12.68
C TRP A 178 -6.76 8.03 13.22
N GLN A 179 -6.43 8.47 14.42
CA GLN A 179 -6.96 9.68 15.00
C GLN A 179 -5.95 10.81 14.84
N VAL A 180 -6.39 11.94 14.26
CA VAL A 180 -5.58 13.15 14.20
C VAL A 180 -5.47 13.75 15.61
N LEU A 181 -4.26 13.79 16.15
CA LEU A 181 -3.92 14.32 17.48
C LEU A 181 -3.57 15.80 17.43
N SER A 182 -2.91 16.22 16.36
CA SER A 182 -2.62 17.63 16.05
C SER A 182 -2.57 17.86 14.55
N ARG A 183 -2.88 19.07 14.11
CA ARG A 183 -2.72 19.52 12.72
C ARG A 183 -2.17 20.95 12.71
N HIS A 184 -1.17 21.16 11.87
CA HIS A 184 -0.42 22.40 11.68
C HIS A 184 -0.66 22.91 10.26
N ASN A 185 -0.89 24.22 10.12
CA ASN A 185 -1.10 24.87 8.83
C ASN A 185 -0.33 26.19 8.81
N ALA A 186 0.61 26.31 7.87
CA ALA A 186 1.55 27.43 7.77
C ALA A 186 2.29 27.71 9.11
N ASP A 187 2.62 26.66 9.86
CA ASP A 187 3.28 26.76 11.16
C ASP A 187 4.72 27.24 11.00
N SER A 188 5.08 28.30 11.73
CA SER A 188 6.38 28.95 11.69
C SER A 188 7.20 28.74 12.96
N THR A 189 6.81 27.80 13.83
CA THR A 189 7.54 27.50 15.08
C THR A 189 8.95 27.02 14.78
N LEU A 190 9.14 26.19 13.74
CA LEU A 190 10.46 25.81 13.24
C LEU A 190 10.98 26.86 12.24
N GLY A 191 12.19 27.36 12.47
CA GLY A 191 12.82 28.33 11.58
C GLY A 191 14.33 28.47 11.81
N PRO A 192 14.98 29.38 11.08
CA PRO A 192 16.44 29.55 11.14
C PRO A 192 16.96 29.82 12.56
N ASP A 193 16.21 30.60 13.34
CA ASP A 193 16.56 30.97 14.72
C ASP A 193 15.94 30.04 15.78
N ASN A 194 15.08 29.10 15.37
CA ASN A 194 14.40 28.18 16.28
C ASN A 194 14.29 26.78 15.66
N LEU A 195 15.31 25.96 15.88
CA LEU A 195 15.46 24.65 15.28
C LEU A 195 14.69 23.54 16.00
N VAL A 196 14.18 23.81 17.21
CA VAL A 196 13.42 22.82 18.00
C VAL A 196 12.03 23.39 18.28
N GLY A 197 11.01 22.59 17.99
CA GLY A 197 9.61 22.93 18.23
C GLY A 197 8.97 21.90 19.17
N GLY A 198 8.03 22.35 19.98
CA GLY A 198 7.25 21.50 20.87
C GLY A 198 5.79 21.93 20.90
N TRP A 199 4.89 20.96 20.83
CA TRP A 199 3.45 21.21 20.74
C TRP A 199 2.67 20.25 21.62
N ASP A 200 1.70 20.80 22.34
CA ASP A 200 0.88 20.03 23.27
C ASP A 200 -0.24 19.28 22.53
N LEU A 201 -0.53 18.07 22.99
CA LEU A 201 -1.52 17.16 22.42
C LEU A 201 -2.70 16.98 23.37
N LYS A 202 -3.91 16.98 22.83
CA LYS A 202 -5.15 16.81 23.60
C LYS A 202 -5.77 15.46 23.30
N THR A 203 -5.39 14.44 24.06
CA THR A 203 -5.99 13.11 23.96
C THR A 203 -5.93 12.38 25.29
N ASN A 204 -6.92 11.53 25.54
CA ASN A 204 -7.00 10.68 26.73
C ASN A 204 -6.79 9.19 26.42
N ALA A 205 -6.58 8.85 25.14
CA ALA A 205 -6.42 7.46 24.68
C ALA A 205 -4.94 7.07 24.57
N PHE A 206 -4.69 5.77 24.67
CA PHE A 206 -3.38 5.16 24.41
C PHE A 206 -3.27 4.75 22.95
N TYR A 207 -2.08 4.88 22.37
CA TYR A 207 -1.77 4.51 21.00
C TYR A 207 -0.45 3.73 20.97
N ARG A 208 -0.45 2.58 20.31
CA ARG A 208 0.80 1.87 19.97
C ARG A 208 1.57 2.56 18.85
N TYR A 209 0.88 3.21 17.93
CA TYR A 209 1.45 3.82 16.74
C TYR A 209 1.25 5.33 16.75
N ILE A 210 2.32 6.07 16.51
CA ILE A 210 2.27 7.51 16.27
C ILE A 210 2.88 7.78 14.91
N ARG A 211 2.26 8.61 14.07
CA ARG A 211 2.87 9.03 12.80
C ARG A 211 2.77 10.52 12.57
N ILE A 212 3.77 11.06 11.89
CA ILE A 212 3.80 12.43 11.36
C ILE A 212 3.56 12.34 9.86
N VAL A 213 2.58 13.07 9.35
CA VAL A 213 2.21 13.09 7.93
C VAL A 213 2.25 14.54 7.43
N LEU A 214 2.94 14.79 6.33
CA LEU A 214 2.97 16.10 5.70
C LEU A 214 1.64 16.38 4.99
N ASP A 215 1.05 17.55 5.23
CA ASP A 215 -0.21 17.97 4.59
C ASP A 215 0.07 18.92 3.39
N PRO A 216 -0.91 19.14 2.50
CA PRO A 216 -0.78 20.12 1.41
C PRO A 216 -0.40 21.51 1.95
N GLY A 217 0.60 22.13 1.32
CA GLY A 217 1.28 23.33 1.85
C GLY A 217 2.70 23.05 2.31
N GLY A 218 3.02 21.78 2.61
CA GLY A 218 4.38 21.25 2.56
C GLY A 218 5.38 21.90 3.54
N ASN A 219 6.58 22.14 3.03
CA ASN A 219 7.70 22.76 3.75
C ASN A 219 7.96 24.21 3.29
N SER A 220 8.92 24.88 3.91
CA SER A 220 9.22 26.30 3.68
C SER A 220 9.64 26.64 2.25
N GLU A 221 10.10 25.68 1.46
CA GLU A 221 10.45 25.85 0.05
C GLU A 221 9.25 25.66 -0.89
N GLY A 222 8.06 25.37 -0.34
CA GLY A 222 6.87 25.01 -1.11
C GLY A 222 6.87 23.57 -1.63
N GLY A 223 7.88 22.77 -1.26
CA GLY A 223 7.95 21.33 -1.58
C GLY A 223 7.20 20.46 -0.58
N SER A 224 7.01 19.20 -0.92
CA SER A 224 6.43 18.13 -0.10
C SER A 224 7.46 17.14 0.48
N ALA A 225 8.75 17.48 0.44
CA ALA A 225 9.78 16.72 1.16
C ALA A 225 9.62 16.88 2.68
N LEU A 226 9.49 15.77 3.40
CA LEU A 226 9.43 15.71 4.86
C LEU A 226 10.85 15.62 5.42
N LEU A 227 11.26 16.63 6.18
CA LEU A 227 12.61 16.75 6.74
C LEU A 227 12.56 17.18 8.20
N PHE A 228 13.14 16.34 9.06
CA PHE A 228 13.31 16.63 10.49
C PHE A 228 14.33 15.67 11.12
N ASN A 229 14.68 15.94 12.38
CA ASN A 229 15.51 15.14 13.26
C ASN A 229 14.85 15.11 14.67
N CYS A 230 15.24 14.18 15.53
CA CYS A 230 14.95 14.17 16.96
C CYS A 230 13.46 14.37 17.30
N PHE A 231 12.64 13.39 16.92
CA PHE A 231 11.28 13.24 17.39
C PHE A 231 11.26 12.63 18.79
N ASP A 232 10.53 13.28 19.69
CA ASP A 232 10.20 12.72 21.00
C ASP A 232 8.74 13.01 21.35
N ILE A 233 8.19 12.19 22.23
CA ILE A 233 6.80 12.28 22.67
C ILE A 233 6.71 12.12 24.18
N TYR A 234 5.80 12.87 24.80
CA TYR A 234 5.63 12.96 26.24
C TYR A 234 4.23 12.49 26.62
N GLY A 235 4.05 12.05 27.86
CA GLY A 235 2.78 11.57 28.37
C GLY A 235 2.96 10.30 29.19
N ASP A 236 1.93 9.45 29.20
CA ASP A 236 1.99 8.18 29.91
C ASP A 236 2.47 7.07 28.97
N PHE A 237 3.31 6.18 29.50
CA PHE A 237 3.82 5.00 28.80
C PHE A 237 3.31 3.73 29.48
N GLN A 238 2.65 2.85 28.72
CA GLN A 238 2.05 1.63 29.23
C GLN A 238 2.72 0.39 28.63
N HIS A 239 3.17 -0.52 29.51
CA HIS A 239 3.58 -1.88 29.17
C HIS A 239 2.36 -2.82 29.14
N PRO A 240 2.39 -3.91 28.35
CA PRO A 240 1.24 -4.78 28.21
C PRO A 240 0.91 -5.45 29.54
N THR A 241 -0.34 -5.35 29.97
CA THR A 241 -0.83 -5.99 31.19
C THR A 241 -1.03 -7.49 30.92
N ARG A 242 -0.27 -8.37 31.59
CA ARG A 242 -0.57 -9.81 31.58
C ARG A 242 -1.94 -10.05 32.22
N VAL A 243 -2.96 -10.24 31.39
CA VAL A 243 -4.20 -10.90 31.82
C VAL A 243 -3.91 -12.39 31.85
N VAL A 244 -3.64 -12.93 33.04
CA VAL A 244 -3.61 -14.38 33.26
C VAL A 244 -5.06 -14.87 33.21
N GLY A 245 -5.47 -15.49 32.10
CA GLY A 245 -6.83 -16.06 32.01
C GLY A 245 -7.37 -16.46 30.64
N GLN A 246 -6.76 -16.07 29.52
CA GLN A 246 -7.08 -16.65 28.21
C GLN A 246 -5.79 -16.89 27.45
N LEU A 247 -5.53 -18.16 27.13
CA LEU A 247 -4.43 -18.53 26.23
C LEU A 247 -4.78 -18.04 24.82
N PRO A 248 -3.98 -17.15 24.20
CA PRO A 248 -4.03 -17.00 22.75
C PRO A 248 -3.57 -18.31 22.08
N PRO A 249 -4.03 -18.62 20.86
CA PRO A 249 -3.60 -19.80 20.13
C PRO A 249 -2.08 -19.79 19.99
N GLN A 250 -1.45 -20.83 20.54
CA GLN A 250 -0.01 -21.03 20.50
C GLN A 250 0.42 -21.26 19.04
N ILE A 251 1.06 -20.26 18.43
CA ILE A 251 1.89 -20.49 17.25
C ILE A 251 3.13 -21.21 17.76
N VAL A 252 3.21 -22.51 17.48
CA VAL A 252 4.42 -23.31 17.70
C VAL A 252 5.50 -22.73 16.78
N THR A 253 6.39 -21.90 17.33
CA THR A 253 7.62 -21.51 16.64
C THR A 253 8.59 -22.68 16.69
N PRO A 254 9.20 -23.10 15.56
CA PRO A 254 10.33 -24.01 15.62
C PRO A 254 11.50 -23.33 16.36
N PRO A 255 12.40 -24.10 16.99
CA PRO A 255 13.48 -23.53 17.80
C PRO A 255 14.39 -22.63 16.94
N PRO A 256 15.00 -21.60 17.53
CA PRO A 256 15.88 -20.69 16.80
C PRO A 256 17.05 -21.47 16.23
N VAL A 257 17.21 -21.42 14.90
CA VAL A 257 18.45 -21.81 14.25
C VAL A 257 19.52 -20.85 14.75
N VAL A 258 20.42 -21.35 15.59
CA VAL A 258 21.64 -20.64 15.99
C VAL A 258 22.51 -20.51 14.75
N ILE A 259 22.34 -19.43 13.99
CA ILE A 259 23.30 -19.00 12.99
C ILE A 259 24.53 -18.58 13.78
N ARG A 260 25.55 -19.44 13.80
CA ARG A 260 26.88 -19.07 14.29
C ARG A 260 27.32 -17.85 13.50
N SER A 261 27.63 -16.75 14.21
CA SER A 261 28.22 -15.56 13.62
C SER A 261 29.37 -15.96 12.69
N PRO A 262 29.46 -15.40 11.47
CA PRO A 262 30.65 -15.60 10.67
C PRO A 262 31.86 -15.11 11.45
N VAL A 263 32.89 -15.94 11.50
CA VAL A 263 34.19 -15.62 12.09
C VAL A 263 34.64 -14.25 11.57
N PRO A 264 35.14 -13.33 12.42
CA PRO A 264 35.69 -12.08 11.94
C PRO A 264 36.85 -12.40 11.01
N VAL A 265 36.70 -12.12 9.72
CA VAL A 265 37.82 -12.12 8.79
C VAL A 265 38.70 -10.95 9.24
N VAL A 266 39.86 -11.29 9.80
CA VAL A 266 40.92 -10.33 10.14
C VAL A 266 41.19 -9.47 8.90
N PRO A 267 41.24 -8.13 9.01
CA PRO A 267 41.60 -7.30 7.87
C PRO A 267 43.05 -7.63 7.51
N ALA A 268 43.24 -8.33 6.39
CA ALA A 268 44.53 -8.46 5.77
C ALA A 268 44.99 -7.05 5.38
N VAL A 269 46.12 -6.64 5.93
CA VAL A 269 46.78 -5.37 5.66
C VAL A 269 46.91 -5.17 4.14
N SER A 270 46.23 -4.14 3.62
CA SER A 270 46.38 -3.71 2.24
C SER A 270 47.81 -3.20 2.01
N PRO A 271 48.54 -3.69 0.98
CA PRO A 271 49.63 -2.91 0.42
C PRO A 271 49.03 -1.69 -0.29
N ALA A 272 49.63 -0.52 -0.09
CA ALA A 272 49.24 0.72 -0.77
C ALA A 272 49.23 0.51 -2.29
N VAL A 273 48.07 0.75 -2.92
CA VAL A 273 47.93 0.79 -4.38
C VAL A 273 48.10 2.25 -4.82
N PRO A 274 48.96 2.56 -5.80
CA PRO A 274 49.12 3.91 -6.30
C PRO A 274 47.84 4.38 -7.00
N ALA A 275 47.45 5.63 -6.74
CA ALA A 275 46.37 6.31 -7.42
C ALA A 275 46.62 6.31 -8.94
N ASN A 276 45.79 5.58 -9.69
CA ASN A 276 45.91 5.52 -11.14
C ASN A 276 44.82 6.38 -11.80
N ASN A 277 45.26 7.17 -12.77
CA ASN A 277 44.56 8.27 -13.42
C ASN A 277 43.23 7.87 -14.09
N ALA A 278 42.27 8.79 -14.03
CA ALA A 278 40.89 8.69 -14.52
C ALA A 278 40.68 8.55 -16.05
N ASN A 279 41.66 8.03 -16.80
CA ASN A 279 41.59 7.97 -18.28
C ASN A 279 42.10 6.68 -18.92
N GLN A 280 42.31 5.60 -18.17
CA GLN A 280 42.60 4.29 -18.79
C GLN A 280 41.32 3.66 -19.34
N GLN A 281 41.20 3.60 -20.67
CA GLN A 281 40.29 2.67 -21.33
C GLN A 281 40.71 1.25 -20.95
N VAL A 282 39.79 0.47 -20.36
CA VAL A 282 40.01 -0.97 -20.19
C VAL A 282 39.96 -1.62 -21.57
N GLU A 283 41.13 -2.01 -22.07
CA GLU A 283 41.28 -2.72 -23.34
C GLU A 283 40.66 -4.13 -23.27
N SER A 284 40.76 -4.82 -22.13
CA SER A 284 40.10 -6.13 -21.94
C SER A 284 39.78 -6.48 -20.48
N LEU A 285 38.62 -7.10 -20.25
CA LEU A 285 38.24 -7.65 -18.93
C LEU A 285 39.13 -8.82 -18.48
N GLN A 286 39.81 -9.49 -19.41
CA GLN A 286 40.67 -10.64 -19.10
C GLN A 286 41.81 -10.28 -18.13
N GLN A 287 42.34 -9.06 -18.22
CA GLN A 287 43.42 -8.54 -17.37
C GLN A 287 43.01 -8.40 -15.90
N TYR A 288 41.70 -8.41 -15.64
CA TYR A 288 41.12 -8.23 -14.32
C TYR A 288 40.51 -9.52 -13.76
N LYS A 289 40.77 -10.67 -14.39
CA LYS A 289 40.34 -11.99 -13.89
C LYS A 289 40.72 -12.18 -12.42
N GLY A 290 39.76 -12.61 -11.62
CA GLY A 290 39.85 -12.76 -10.16
C GLY A 290 39.59 -11.48 -9.36
N ARG A 291 39.41 -10.33 -10.04
CA ARG A 291 39.13 -9.02 -9.42
C ARG A 291 37.85 -8.37 -9.96
N LEU A 292 37.15 -8.97 -10.93
CA LEU A 292 35.96 -8.39 -11.54
C LEU A 292 34.82 -8.24 -10.52
N LEU A 293 34.71 -9.17 -9.57
CA LEU A 293 33.75 -9.03 -8.46
C LEU A 293 34.04 -7.77 -7.63
N GLN A 294 35.28 -7.58 -7.18
CA GLN A 294 35.67 -6.43 -6.37
C GLN A 294 35.45 -5.11 -7.14
N MET A 295 35.82 -5.10 -8.42
CA MET A 295 35.60 -3.96 -9.31
C MET A 295 34.10 -3.65 -9.50
N SER A 296 33.23 -4.66 -9.51
CA SER A 296 31.78 -4.45 -9.62
C SER A 296 31.18 -3.66 -8.45
N LEU A 297 31.83 -3.72 -7.29
CA LEU A 297 31.39 -3.07 -6.05
C LEU A 297 32.02 -1.67 -5.88
N SER A 298 32.84 -1.24 -6.84
CA SER A 298 33.49 0.07 -6.86
C SER A 298 32.78 0.99 -7.86
N LYS A 299 32.58 2.26 -7.48
CA LYS A 299 31.87 3.26 -8.29
C LYS A 299 32.47 3.41 -9.68
N ASP A 300 33.78 3.66 -9.74
CA ASP A 300 34.46 4.02 -10.98
C ASP A 300 34.73 2.77 -11.83
N ASP A 301 35.11 1.66 -11.18
CA ASP A 301 35.41 0.40 -11.87
C ASP A 301 34.14 -0.26 -12.43
N ALA A 302 33.01 -0.21 -11.72
CA ALA A 302 31.74 -0.70 -12.25
C ALA A 302 31.32 0.05 -13.52
N GLU A 303 31.58 1.36 -13.60
CA GLU A 303 31.29 2.16 -14.80
C GLU A 303 32.19 1.76 -15.98
N ILE A 304 33.44 1.43 -15.70
CA ILE A 304 34.38 0.91 -16.70
C ILE A 304 33.91 -0.47 -17.20
N ILE A 305 33.55 -1.38 -16.30
CA ILE A 305 33.03 -2.71 -16.66
C ILE A 305 31.78 -2.57 -17.53
N LYS A 306 30.81 -1.75 -17.14
CA LYS A 306 29.58 -1.54 -17.91
C LYS A 306 29.88 -1.01 -19.32
N ARG A 307 30.77 -0.02 -19.45
CA ARG A 307 31.20 0.51 -20.76
C ARG A 307 31.86 -0.57 -21.61
N ARG A 308 32.71 -1.42 -21.02
CA ARG A 308 33.33 -2.54 -21.74
C ARG A 308 32.28 -3.57 -22.16
N LEU A 309 31.37 -3.98 -21.29
CA LEU A 309 30.28 -4.92 -21.62
C LEU A 309 29.36 -4.42 -22.75
N ALA A 310 29.14 -3.11 -22.82
CA ALA A 310 28.36 -2.46 -23.86
C ALA A 310 29.12 -2.30 -25.19
N SER A 311 30.46 -2.34 -25.16
CA SER A 311 31.29 -2.21 -26.36
C SER A 311 31.08 -3.40 -27.31
N PRO A 312 30.98 -3.16 -28.63
CA PRO A 312 30.92 -4.23 -29.62
C PRO A 312 32.17 -5.11 -29.64
N GLU A 313 33.30 -4.60 -29.13
CA GLU A 313 34.58 -5.32 -29.05
C GLU A 313 34.65 -6.30 -27.87
N CYS A 314 33.67 -6.29 -26.97
CA CYS A 314 33.65 -7.20 -25.83
C CYS A 314 33.28 -8.61 -26.27
N SER A 315 34.27 -9.49 -26.19
CA SER A 315 34.16 -10.89 -26.59
C SER A 315 33.19 -11.68 -25.70
N MET A 316 32.67 -12.78 -26.23
CA MET A 316 31.83 -13.70 -25.44
C MET A 316 32.60 -14.28 -24.24
N HIS A 317 33.90 -14.53 -24.40
CA HIS A 317 34.76 -15.03 -23.32
C HIS A 317 34.89 -14.01 -22.17
N GLU A 318 35.05 -12.72 -22.47
CA GLU A 318 35.08 -11.67 -21.44
C GLU A 318 33.76 -11.59 -20.65
N LYS A 319 32.62 -11.72 -21.36
CA LYS A 319 31.30 -11.78 -20.71
C LYS A 319 31.16 -13.02 -19.84
N GLN A 320 31.70 -14.17 -20.27
CA GLN A 320 31.72 -15.39 -19.46
C GLN A 320 32.58 -15.23 -18.20
N LEU A 321 33.77 -14.64 -18.30
CA LEU A 321 34.63 -14.35 -17.13
C LEU A 321 33.91 -13.48 -16.11
N MET A 322 33.24 -12.43 -16.59
CA MET A 322 32.43 -11.55 -15.75
C MET A 322 31.30 -12.31 -15.06
N LEU A 323 30.63 -13.20 -15.80
CA LEU A 323 29.53 -14.00 -15.30
C LEU A 323 30.00 -14.99 -14.24
N ASP A 324 31.13 -15.67 -14.46
CA ASP A 324 31.71 -16.66 -13.53
C ASP A 324 32.07 -16.05 -12.17
N GLU A 325 32.56 -14.81 -12.14
CA GLU A 325 32.91 -14.11 -10.89
C GLU A 325 31.68 -13.58 -10.13
N VAL A 326 30.62 -13.19 -10.85
CA VAL A 326 29.42 -12.59 -10.26
C VAL A 326 28.40 -13.64 -9.80
N ILE A 327 28.27 -14.76 -10.52
CA ILE A 327 27.25 -15.79 -10.25
C ILE A 327 27.36 -16.38 -8.83
N GLY A 328 28.57 -16.54 -8.30
CA GLY A 328 28.79 -17.03 -6.94
C GLY A 328 28.43 -16.04 -5.83
N ASN A 329 28.22 -14.76 -6.18
CA ASN A 329 28.07 -13.66 -5.23
C ASN A 329 26.86 -12.76 -5.55
N LEU A 330 25.82 -13.31 -6.19
CA LEU A 330 24.66 -12.52 -6.63
C LEU A 330 23.99 -11.73 -5.51
N ALA A 331 23.83 -12.31 -4.32
CA ALA A 331 23.24 -11.58 -3.18
C ALA A 331 24.04 -10.34 -2.80
N LEU A 332 25.37 -10.43 -2.81
CA LEU A 332 26.27 -9.29 -2.56
C LEU A 332 26.14 -8.25 -3.68
N VAL A 333 26.21 -8.70 -4.93
CA VAL A 333 26.24 -7.81 -6.11
C VAL A 333 24.91 -7.10 -6.31
N PHE A 334 23.77 -7.78 -6.15
CA PHE A 334 22.46 -7.16 -6.27
C PHE A 334 22.12 -6.20 -5.12
N ASN A 335 22.69 -6.43 -3.94
CA ASN A 335 22.50 -5.55 -2.79
C ASN A 335 23.45 -4.33 -2.82
N ASP A 336 24.44 -4.33 -3.71
CA ASP A 336 25.34 -3.21 -3.90
C ASP A 336 24.78 -2.16 -4.87
N ARG A 337 25.04 -0.88 -4.54
CA ARG A 337 24.55 0.29 -5.29
C ARG A 337 25.15 0.42 -6.70
N TYR A 338 26.28 -0.23 -6.98
CA TYR A 338 26.94 -0.23 -8.29
C TYR A 338 26.86 -1.61 -8.95
N GLY A 339 27.06 -2.68 -8.17
CA GLY A 339 27.06 -4.06 -8.64
C GLY A 339 25.79 -4.47 -9.37
N THR A 340 24.62 -4.02 -8.88
CA THR A 340 23.31 -4.32 -9.51
C THR A 340 23.27 -3.86 -10.97
N TYR A 341 23.89 -2.72 -11.29
CA TYR A 341 23.93 -2.19 -12.66
C TYR A 341 24.91 -2.96 -13.56
N VAL A 342 25.93 -3.61 -13.00
CA VAL A 342 26.81 -4.51 -13.75
C VAL A 342 26.04 -5.76 -14.19
N VAL A 343 25.21 -6.31 -13.29
CA VAL A 343 24.32 -7.44 -13.63
C VAL A 343 23.29 -7.04 -14.70
N HIS A 344 22.71 -5.84 -14.60
CA HIS A 344 21.81 -5.34 -15.65
C HIS A 344 22.52 -5.14 -17.00
N ALA A 345 23.77 -4.67 -16.99
CA ALA A 345 24.57 -4.55 -18.21
C ALA A 345 24.88 -5.92 -18.84
N LEU A 346 25.22 -6.92 -18.02
CA LEU A 346 25.37 -8.30 -18.46
C LEU A 346 24.09 -8.81 -19.13
N LEU A 347 22.93 -8.61 -18.51
CA LEU A 347 21.64 -9.02 -19.09
C LEU A 347 21.35 -8.31 -20.41
N ARG A 348 21.62 -7.00 -20.49
CA ARG A 348 21.36 -6.20 -21.70
C ARG A 348 22.24 -6.60 -22.87
N HIS A 349 23.55 -6.81 -22.64
CA HIS A 349 24.55 -6.93 -23.71
C HIS A 349 25.04 -8.37 -23.95
N SER A 350 24.55 -9.36 -23.21
CA SER A 350 24.94 -10.77 -23.41
C SER A 350 23.96 -11.53 -24.30
N ILE A 351 24.45 -12.63 -24.88
CA ILE A 351 23.67 -13.60 -25.65
C ILE A 351 22.68 -14.36 -24.77
N PRO A 352 21.63 -14.99 -25.35
CA PRO A 352 20.63 -15.74 -24.59
C PRO A 352 21.20 -16.81 -23.66
N MET A 353 22.30 -17.49 -24.06
CA MET A 353 22.97 -18.50 -23.23
C MET A 353 23.43 -17.93 -21.87
N HIS A 354 24.14 -16.79 -21.88
CA HIS A 354 24.61 -16.15 -20.64
C HIS A 354 23.44 -15.60 -19.81
N ARG A 355 22.41 -15.05 -20.45
CA ARG A 355 21.20 -14.57 -19.75
C ARG A 355 20.51 -15.71 -19.01
N LYS A 356 20.37 -16.86 -19.67
CA LYS A 356 19.81 -18.08 -19.07
C LYS A 356 20.67 -18.58 -17.91
N GLN A 357 22.00 -18.60 -18.06
CA GLN A 357 22.90 -19.01 -16.98
C GLN A 357 22.78 -18.09 -15.75
N LEU A 358 22.67 -16.78 -15.96
CA LEU A 358 22.43 -15.81 -14.90
C LEU A 358 21.04 -16.01 -14.24
N ALA A 359 19.99 -16.24 -15.04
CA ALA A 359 18.65 -16.50 -14.54
C ALA A 359 18.58 -17.77 -13.67
N VAL A 360 19.23 -18.86 -14.09
CA VAL A 360 19.35 -20.11 -13.29
C VAL A 360 20.08 -19.86 -11.98
N SER A 361 21.14 -19.06 -11.96
CA SER A 361 21.82 -18.72 -10.71
C SER A 361 20.93 -17.85 -9.78
N MET A 362 20.19 -16.91 -10.36
CA MET A 362 19.23 -16.08 -9.62
C MET A 362 18.08 -16.92 -9.04
N GLU A 363 17.56 -17.91 -9.77
CA GLU A 363 16.53 -18.84 -9.30
C GLU A 363 16.96 -19.55 -8.01
N ASN A 364 18.18 -20.12 -8.00
CA ASN A 364 18.73 -20.83 -6.85
C ASN A 364 18.83 -19.96 -5.57
N GLN A 365 18.85 -18.63 -5.73
CA GLN A 365 18.97 -17.67 -4.63
C GLN A 365 17.72 -16.77 -4.51
N VAL A 366 16.62 -17.05 -5.22
CA VAL A 366 15.52 -16.09 -5.40
C VAL A 366 14.89 -15.67 -4.08
N HIS A 367 14.73 -16.60 -3.13
CA HIS A 367 14.19 -16.29 -1.81
C HIS A 367 15.06 -15.30 -1.03
N VAL A 368 16.38 -15.40 -1.14
CA VAL A 368 17.32 -14.47 -0.47
C VAL A 368 17.28 -13.11 -1.17
N LEU A 369 17.32 -13.13 -2.51
CA LEU A 369 17.35 -11.90 -3.31
C LEU A 369 16.07 -11.07 -3.16
N VAL A 370 14.90 -11.71 -3.14
CA VAL A 370 13.59 -11.03 -3.06
C VAL A 370 13.31 -10.50 -1.65
N MET A 371 13.93 -11.07 -0.61
CA MET A 371 13.80 -10.55 0.76
C MET A 371 14.67 -9.32 1.04
N GLY A 372 15.75 -9.12 0.27
CA GLY A 372 16.64 -7.97 0.45
C GLY A 372 16.07 -6.69 -0.16
N ALA A 373 16.13 -5.59 0.60
CA ALA A 373 15.56 -4.30 0.21
C ALA A 373 16.08 -3.80 -1.14
N TYR A 374 17.39 -3.86 -1.38
CA TYR A 374 18.00 -3.40 -2.64
C TYR A 374 18.02 -4.51 -3.70
N SER A 375 18.34 -5.73 -3.28
CA SER A 375 18.43 -6.87 -4.18
C SER A 375 17.11 -7.19 -4.88
N CYS A 376 15.97 -7.05 -4.19
CA CYS A 376 14.66 -7.29 -4.78
C CYS A 376 14.38 -6.33 -5.94
N PHE A 377 14.64 -5.02 -5.77
CA PHE A 377 14.49 -4.07 -6.86
C PHE A 377 15.46 -4.34 -8.01
N GLY A 378 16.69 -4.76 -7.70
CA GLY A 378 17.66 -5.22 -8.69
C GLY A 378 17.15 -6.40 -9.52
N VAL A 379 16.55 -7.40 -8.87
CA VAL A 379 15.94 -8.57 -9.53
C VAL A 379 14.70 -8.17 -10.34
N VAL A 380 13.81 -7.34 -9.80
CA VAL A 380 12.62 -6.82 -10.51
C VAL A 380 13.04 -6.07 -11.78
N LYS A 381 14.12 -5.29 -11.72
CA LYS A 381 14.67 -4.61 -12.89
C LYS A 381 15.34 -5.58 -13.86
N ALA A 382 15.98 -6.64 -13.36
CA ALA A 382 16.52 -7.71 -14.20
C ALA A 382 15.41 -8.43 -14.99
N MET A 383 14.22 -8.63 -14.42
CA MET A 383 13.05 -9.19 -15.12
C MET A 383 12.55 -8.34 -16.31
N ASP A 384 12.86 -7.03 -16.34
CA ASP A 384 12.58 -6.19 -17.53
C ASP A 384 13.51 -6.53 -18.70
N LEU A 385 14.67 -7.12 -18.42
CA LEU A 385 15.71 -7.44 -19.41
C LEU A 385 15.71 -8.92 -19.81
N LEU A 386 15.03 -9.76 -19.02
CA LEU A 386 14.87 -11.19 -19.26
C LEU A 386 13.69 -11.50 -20.19
N GLY A 387 13.79 -12.62 -20.89
CA GLY A 387 12.69 -13.19 -21.66
C GLY A 387 11.63 -13.81 -20.75
N GLU A 388 10.53 -14.26 -21.35
CA GLU A 388 9.41 -14.86 -20.63
C GLU A 388 9.82 -16.15 -19.89
N GLU A 389 10.55 -17.05 -20.57
CA GLU A 389 10.99 -18.32 -19.99
C GLU A 389 11.91 -18.10 -18.78
N GLU A 390 12.84 -17.16 -18.85
CA GLU A 390 13.70 -16.84 -17.71
C GLU A 390 12.93 -16.17 -16.57
N CYS A 391 11.96 -15.29 -16.87
CA CYS A 391 11.10 -14.71 -15.83
C CYS A 391 10.24 -15.77 -15.14
N PHE A 392 9.73 -16.75 -15.89
CA PHE A 392 8.95 -17.85 -15.33
C PHE A 392 9.81 -18.74 -14.44
N LEU A 393 11.03 -19.04 -14.87
CA LEU A 393 12.03 -19.77 -14.09
C LEU A 393 12.32 -19.08 -12.74
N LEU A 394 12.46 -17.74 -12.72
CA LEU A 394 12.60 -16.99 -11.46
C LEU A 394 11.35 -17.03 -10.57
N ALA A 395 10.17 -17.06 -11.18
CA ALA A 395 8.91 -17.05 -10.45
C ALA A 395 8.59 -18.40 -9.81
N GLN A 396 8.98 -19.52 -10.43
CA GLN A 396 8.54 -20.87 -10.06
C GLN A 396 8.82 -21.26 -8.59
N PRO A 397 10.00 -21.00 -7.99
CA PRO A 397 10.26 -21.34 -6.59
C PRO A 397 9.34 -20.61 -5.60
N MET A 398 8.78 -19.48 -6.01
CA MET A 398 7.92 -18.65 -5.17
C MET A 398 6.48 -19.15 -5.10
N GLN A 399 6.05 -20.02 -6.01
CA GLN A 399 4.63 -20.37 -6.20
C GLN A 399 3.97 -20.90 -4.91
N GLN A 400 4.65 -21.79 -4.16
CA GLN A 400 4.08 -22.41 -2.97
C GLN A 400 3.98 -21.46 -1.77
N GLN A 401 4.78 -20.39 -1.75
CA GLN A 401 4.84 -19.42 -0.66
C GLN A 401 4.31 -18.05 -1.07
N VAL A 402 3.68 -17.93 -2.25
CA VAL A 402 3.30 -16.64 -2.86
C VAL A 402 2.46 -15.77 -1.91
N VAL A 403 1.59 -16.37 -1.09
CA VAL A 403 0.77 -15.67 -0.08
C VAL A 403 1.65 -14.89 0.90
N LYS A 404 2.72 -15.52 1.42
CA LYS A 404 3.67 -14.89 2.34
C LYS A 404 4.32 -13.66 1.70
N TYR A 405 4.73 -13.76 0.45
CA TYR A 405 5.46 -12.69 -0.23
C TYR A 405 4.54 -11.59 -0.76
N ALA A 406 3.30 -11.90 -1.12
CA ALA A 406 2.33 -10.96 -1.68
C ALA A 406 1.92 -9.84 -0.70
N GLY A 407 1.95 -10.10 0.61
CA GLY A 407 1.60 -9.16 1.67
C GLY A 407 2.79 -8.43 2.32
N GLU A 408 4.02 -8.71 1.88
CA GLU A 408 5.24 -8.16 2.47
C GLU A 408 5.74 -6.92 1.73
N LYS A 409 6.35 -5.96 2.45
CA LYS A 409 6.72 -4.64 1.90
C LYS A 409 7.57 -4.69 0.64
N ILE A 410 8.64 -5.49 0.67
CA ILE A 410 9.62 -5.57 -0.41
C ILE A 410 9.26 -6.69 -1.40
N PRO A 411 9.04 -7.95 -0.95
CA PRO A 411 8.73 -9.04 -1.87
C PRO A 411 7.46 -8.88 -2.71
N SER A 412 6.46 -8.13 -2.23
CA SER A 412 5.23 -7.89 -2.99
C SER A 412 5.49 -7.22 -4.33
N VAL A 413 6.56 -6.43 -4.45
CA VAL A 413 6.96 -5.79 -5.73
C VAL A 413 7.42 -6.85 -6.73
N PHE A 414 8.11 -7.90 -6.28
CA PHE A 414 8.48 -9.03 -7.12
C PHE A 414 7.23 -9.82 -7.54
N ILE A 415 6.29 -10.07 -6.63
CA ILE A 415 5.02 -10.75 -6.97
C ILE A 415 4.21 -9.95 -7.98
N GLN A 416 4.08 -8.63 -7.81
CA GLN A 416 3.47 -7.74 -8.79
C GLN A 416 4.16 -7.86 -10.17
N LYS A 417 5.50 -7.95 -10.18
CA LYS A 417 6.27 -8.10 -11.41
C LYS A 417 5.99 -9.41 -12.14
N ILE A 418 5.77 -10.50 -11.41
CA ILE A 418 5.37 -11.80 -11.99
C ILE A 418 4.08 -11.64 -12.79
N PHE A 419 3.03 -11.07 -12.18
CA PHE A 419 1.74 -10.86 -12.86
C PHE A 419 1.84 -9.86 -14.01
N GLN A 420 2.70 -8.84 -13.90
CA GLN A 420 2.92 -7.87 -14.98
C GLN A 420 3.63 -8.47 -16.20
N ARG A 421 4.59 -9.38 -15.99
CA ARG A 421 5.51 -9.84 -17.04
C ARG A 421 5.10 -11.15 -17.68
N LEU A 422 4.44 -12.03 -16.94
CA LEU A 422 4.09 -13.37 -17.42
C LEU A 422 2.66 -13.41 -17.97
N PRO A 423 2.42 -14.21 -19.03
CA PRO A 423 1.07 -14.40 -19.54
C PRO A 423 0.20 -15.16 -18.54
N ALA A 424 -1.13 -15.00 -18.68
CA ALA A 424 -2.11 -15.58 -17.77
C ALA A 424 -1.92 -17.09 -17.54
N GLN A 425 -1.56 -17.86 -18.57
CA GLN A 425 -1.34 -19.30 -18.47
C GLN A 425 -0.26 -19.67 -17.45
N ARG A 426 0.79 -18.85 -17.33
CA ARG A 426 1.90 -19.06 -16.39
C ARG A 426 1.58 -18.55 -14.98
N THR A 427 0.61 -17.64 -14.83
CA THR A 427 0.24 -17.04 -13.54
C THR A 427 -0.93 -17.76 -12.84
N ILE A 428 -1.71 -18.57 -13.55
CA ILE A 428 -2.79 -19.42 -12.97
C ILE A 428 -2.36 -20.18 -11.71
N PRO A 429 -1.20 -20.89 -11.68
CA PRO A 429 -0.80 -21.64 -10.49
C PRO A 429 -0.56 -20.75 -9.27
N PHE A 430 -0.14 -19.49 -9.48
CA PHE A 430 0.02 -18.51 -8.40
C PHE A 430 -1.34 -18.01 -7.91
N LEU A 431 -2.29 -17.73 -8.82
CA LEU A 431 -3.66 -17.34 -8.47
C LEU A 431 -4.35 -18.43 -7.65
N ASN A 432 -4.18 -19.70 -8.03
CA ASN A 432 -4.74 -20.82 -7.29
C ASN A 432 -4.21 -20.90 -5.85
N THR A 433 -2.92 -20.61 -5.62
CA THR A 433 -2.35 -20.56 -4.27
C THR A 433 -2.83 -19.33 -3.48
N LEU A 434 -3.14 -18.22 -4.15
CA LEU A 434 -3.64 -16.98 -3.52
C LEU A 434 -5.14 -17.06 -3.17
N ARG A 435 -5.87 -18.04 -3.70
CA ARG A 435 -7.29 -18.25 -3.41
C ARG A 435 -7.50 -18.45 -1.90
N GLY A 436 -8.53 -17.80 -1.37
CA GLY A 436 -8.85 -17.73 0.05
C GLY A 436 -8.11 -16.61 0.82
N TYR A 437 -7.18 -15.90 0.16
CA TYR A 437 -6.39 -14.84 0.78
C TYR A 437 -6.64 -13.46 0.17
N PHE A 438 -7.50 -13.31 -0.85
CA PHE A 438 -7.66 -12.02 -1.53
C PHE A 438 -8.23 -10.94 -0.63
N GLN A 439 -9.14 -11.28 0.29
CA GLN A 439 -9.66 -10.32 1.27
C GLN A 439 -8.56 -9.78 2.20
N ALA A 440 -7.78 -10.68 2.81
CA ALA A 440 -6.69 -10.31 3.71
C ALA A 440 -5.61 -9.51 2.97
N LEU A 441 -5.30 -9.88 1.72
CA LEU A 441 -4.35 -9.14 0.89
C LEU A 441 -4.87 -7.77 0.50
N ALA A 442 -6.15 -7.62 0.13
CA ALA A 442 -6.73 -6.32 -0.22
C ALA A 442 -6.70 -5.33 0.95
N MET A 443 -6.82 -5.81 2.19
CA MET A 443 -6.75 -4.98 3.40
C MET A 443 -5.31 -4.72 3.89
N ASN A 444 -4.30 -5.36 3.28
CA ASN A 444 -2.90 -5.15 3.58
C ASN A 444 -2.30 -4.03 2.69
N PRO A 445 -1.55 -3.04 3.24
CA PRO A 445 -0.93 -1.95 2.47
C PRO A 445 -0.10 -2.35 1.24
N HIS A 446 0.54 -3.51 1.29
CA HIS A 446 1.37 -4.06 0.21
C HIS A 446 0.59 -5.09 -0.61
N GLY A 447 -0.23 -5.90 0.07
CA GLY A 447 -1.13 -6.86 -0.56
C GLY A 447 -2.11 -6.21 -1.53
N ALA A 448 -2.65 -5.03 -1.21
CA ALA A 448 -3.63 -4.36 -2.06
C ALA A 448 -3.04 -3.97 -3.41
N ARG A 449 -1.75 -3.61 -3.46
CA ARG A 449 -1.02 -3.37 -4.71
C ARG A 449 -0.87 -4.65 -5.52
N THR A 450 -0.62 -5.77 -4.86
CA THR A 450 -0.62 -7.10 -5.49
C THR A 450 -2.00 -7.46 -6.06
N VAL A 451 -3.08 -7.26 -5.31
CA VAL A 451 -4.46 -7.51 -5.77
C VAL A 451 -4.81 -6.61 -6.97
N TYR A 452 -4.51 -5.32 -6.89
CA TYR A 452 -4.68 -4.39 -8.01
C TYR A 452 -3.90 -4.84 -9.27
N GLN A 453 -2.64 -5.26 -9.09
CA GLN A 453 -1.82 -5.74 -10.19
C GLN A 453 -2.40 -7.02 -10.81
N ILE A 454 -2.92 -7.94 -9.98
CA ILE A 454 -3.59 -9.16 -10.46
C ILE A 454 -4.81 -8.80 -11.32
N ILE A 455 -5.69 -7.92 -10.83
CA ILE A 455 -6.91 -7.53 -11.55
C ILE A 455 -6.57 -6.90 -12.90
N THR A 456 -5.61 -5.97 -12.92
CA THR A 456 -5.20 -5.27 -14.15
C THR A 456 -4.44 -6.15 -15.13
N SER A 457 -3.68 -7.13 -14.65
CA SER A 457 -2.92 -8.07 -15.51
C SER A 457 -3.80 -9.17 -16.10
N CYS A 458 -4.92 -9.50 -15.46
CA CYS A 458 -5.87 -10.53 -15.92
C CYS A 458 -7.00 -9.95 -16.79
N LYS A 459 -6.84 -8.74 -17.34
CA LYS A 459 -7.81 -8.12 -18.26
C LYS A 459 -8.13 -9.07 -19.42
N GLY A 460 -9.42 -9.34 -19.64
CA GLY A 460 -9.90 -10.25 -20.69
C GLY A 460 -9.89 -11.74 -20.32
N HIS A 461 -9.44 -12.10 -19.11
CA HIS A 461 -9.48 -13.46 -18.58
C HIS A 461 -10.56 -13.58 -17.49
N THR A 462 -11.82 -13.55 -17.89
CA THR A 462 -12.98 -13.51 -16.99
C THR A 462 -12.96 -14.61 -15.93
N GLU A 463 -12.68 -15.86 -16.33
CA GLU A 463 -12.63 -17.03 -15.44
C GLU A 463 -11.59 -16.88 -14.31
N LEU A 464 -10.50 -16.16 -14.55
CA LEU A 464 -9.46 -15.91 -13.53
C LEU A 464 -9.90 -14.84 -12.54
N LEU A 465 -10.58 -13.82 -13.04
CA LEU A 465 -11.10 -12.74 -12.20
C LEU A 465 -12.32 -13.18 -11.38
N ASP A 466 -13.06 -14.22 -11.79
CA ASP A 466 -14.26 -14.67 -11.08
C ASP A 466 -13.94 -15.01 -9.62
N ASN A 467 -12.91 -15.83 -9.38
CA ASN A 467 -12.51 -16.21 -8.02
C ASN A 467 -12.03 -15.00 -7.20
N VAL A 468 -11.34 -14.05 -7.83
CA VAL A 468 -10.85 -12.84 -7.15
C VAL A 468 -12.03 -11.97 -6.74
N VAL A 469 -12.97 -11.71 -7.67
CA VAL A 469 -14.14 -10.87 -7.42
C VAL A 469 -15.07 -11.52 -6.40
N GLU A 470 -15.32 -12.83 -6.50
CA GLU A 470 -16.14 -13.58 -5.53
C GLU A 470 -15.63 -13.40 -4.10
N GLU A 471 -14.31 -13.46 -3.90
CA GLU A 471 -13.71 -13.21 -2.59
C GLU A 471 -13.77 -11.74 -2.15
N LEU A 472 -13.68 -10.78 -3.07
CA LEU A 472 -13.71 -9.35 -2.72
C LEU A 472 -15.12 -8.80 -2.48
N VAL A 473 -16.16 -9.38 -3.10
CA VAL A 473 -17.56 -8.92 -3.00
C VAL A 473 -18.03 -8.73 -1.54
N PRO A 474 -17.79 -9.67 -0.59
CA PRO A 474 -18.20 -9.51 0.81
C PRO A 474 -17.59 -8.31 1.54
N ILE A 475 -16.43 -7.82 1.09
CA ILE A 475 -15.75 -6.66 1.71
C ILE A 475 -15.79 -5.41 0.82
N MET A 476 -16.55 -5.43 -0.28
CA MET A 476 -16.52 -4.40 -1.31
C MET A 476 -16.90 -3.01 -0.78
N HIS A 477 -17.87 -2.94 0.14
CA HIS A 477 -18.25 -1.70 0.81
C HIS A 477 -17.06 -1.07 1.54
N ASN A 478 -16.34 -1.87 2.35
CA ASN A 478 -15.14 -1.43 3.07
C ASN A 478 -14.05 -0.97 2.11
N LEU A 479 -13.88 -1.67 0.98
CA LEU A 479 -12.90 -1.29 -0.04
C LEU A 479 -13.26 0.02 -0.74
N ALA A 480 -14.55 0.29 -0.97
CA ALA A 480 -15.03 1.51 -1.62
C ALA A 480 -14.91 2.75 -0.73
N CYS A 481 -15.11 2.60 0.57
CA CYS A 481 -15.00 3.68 1.56
C CYS A 481 -13.55 4.00 1.94
N ASN A 482 -12.59 3.12 1.63
CA ASN A 482 -11.19 3.31 1.98
C ASN A 482 -10.37 3.88 0.81
N ALA A 483 -9.74 5.04 1.03
CA ALA A 483 -8.96 5.76 0.01
C ALA A 483 -7.76 4.95 -0.51
N PHE A 484 -7.19 4.09 0.33
CA PHE A 484 -6.05 3.25 -0.02
C PHE A 484 -6.44 2.09 -0.96
N THR A 485 -7.64 1.54 -0.80
CA THR A 485 -8.16 0.42 -1.60
C THR A 485 -9.02 0.85 -2.79
N ARG A 486 -9.30 2.14 -2.91
CA ARG A 486 -10.09 2.74 -3.99
C ARG A 486 -9.69 2.23 -5.38
N ASP A 487 -8.38 2.16 -5.65
CA ASP A 487 -7.87 1.78 -6.98
C ASP A 487 -8.19 0.31 -7.32
N ILE A 488 -8.36 -0.58 -6.33
CA ILE A 488 -8.85 -1.95 -6.53
C ILE A 488 -10.29 -1.91 -7.05
N VAL A 489 -11.17 -1.17 -6.38
CA VAL A 489 -12.59 -1.11 -6.75
C VAL A 489 -12.75 -0.48 -8.14
N VAL A 490 -11.97 0.57 -8.44
CA VAL A 490 -11.92 1.15 -9.78
C VAL A 490 -11.44 0.14 -10.83
N ALA A 491 -10.40 -0.64 -10.53
CA ALA A 491 -9.91 -1.68 -11.43
C ALA A 491 -10.99 -2.75 -11.68
N CYS A 492 -11.72 -3.17 -10.65
CA CYS A 492 -12.83 -4.10 -10.82
C CYS A 492 -13.89 -3.54 -11.80
N PHE A 493 -14.28 -2.27 -11.67
CA PHE A 493 -15.26 -1.66 -12.59
C PHE A 493 -14.76 -1.50 -14.03
N ARG A 494 -13.45 -1.43 -14.25
CA ARG A 494 -12.85 -1.23 -15.58
C ARG A 494 -12.48 -2.53 -16.28
N GLU A 495 -12.02 -3.53 -15.53
CA GLU A 495 -11.37 -4.72 -16.09
C GLU A 495 -12.23 -5.98 -15.97
N CYS A 496 -13.18 -6.03 -15.03
CA CYS A 496 -14.06 -7.18 -14.87
C CYS A 496 -15.17 -7.22 -15.94
N SER A 497 -15.69 -8.42 -16.17
CA SER A 497 -16.84 -8.65 -17.05
C SER A 497 -18.11 -7.97 -16.53
N GLU A 498 -19.09 -7.83 -17.40
CA GLU A 498 -20.41 -7.27 -17.06
C GLU A 498 -21.06 -7.96 -15.85
N GLY A 499 -21.10 -9.30 -15.82
CA GLY A 499 -21.69 -10.05 -14.71
C GLY A 499 -20.97 -9.83 -13.37
N GLN A 500 -19.64 -9.78 -13.40
CA GLN A 500 -18.83 -9.48 -12.21
C GLN A 500 -19.09 -8.05 -11.70
N ARG A 501 -19.17 -7.06 -12.60
CA ARG A 501 -19.50 -5.68 -12.23
C ARG A 501 -20.89 -5.58 -11.62
N SER A 502 -21.88 -6.26 -12.18
CA SER A 502 -23.23 -6.30 -11.60
C SER A 502 -23.27 -6.97 -10.22
N ALA A 503 -22.43 -7.98 -9.95
CA ALA A 503 -22.30 -8.60 -8.62
C ALA A 503 -21.68 -7.64 -7.60
N ILE A 504 -20.64 -6.91 -7.99
CA ILE A 504 -20.02 -5.84 -7.18
C ILE A 504 -21.05 -4.75 -6.87
N LEU A 505 -21.87 -4.35 -7.86
CA LEU A 505 -22.91 -3.35 -7.68
C LEU A 505 -24.01 -3.81 -6.76
N ALA A 506 -24.43 -5.07 -6.85
CA ALA A 506 -25.41 -5.64 -5.93
C ALA A 506 -24.93 -5.54 -4.47
N ALA A 507 -23.62 -5.69 -4.20
CA ALA A 507 -23.07 -5.53 -2.86
C ALA A 507 -22.93 -4.07 -2.39
N LEU A 508 -22.99 -3.09 -3.29
CA LEU A 508 -22.91 -1.66 -2.97
C LEU A 508 -24.27 -0.97 -2.95
N VAL A 509 -25.30 -1.56 -3.56
CA VAL A 509 -26.57 -0.85 -3.81
C VAL A 509 -27.41 -0.64 -2.55
N GLU A 510 -27.25 -1.48 -1.53
CA GLU A 510 -28.01 -1.38 -0.28
C GLU A 510 -27.66 -0.09 0.49
N GLU A 511 -26.39 0.30 0.51
CA GLU A 511 -25.86 1.50 1.17
C GLU A 511 -25.57 2.63 0.15
N TRP A 512 -26.24 2.59 -1.02
CA TRP A 512 -25.92 3.49 -2.14
C TRP A 512 -26.04 4.98 -1.80
N VAL A 513 -27.05 5.32 -0.99
CA VAL A 513 -27.29 6.70 -0.53
C VAL A 513 -26.12 7.20 0.33
N ASP A 514 -25.60 6.35 1.22
CA ASP A 514 -24.45 6.68 2.07
C ASP A 514 -23.15 6.77 1.26
N LEU A 515 -22.95 5.84 0.32
CA LEU A 515 -21.78 5.81 -0.55
C LEU A 515 -21.66 7.04 -1.45
N ILE A 516 -22.79 7.55 -1.98
CA ILE A 516 -22.81 8.76 -2.82
C ILE A 516 -22.39 10.01 -2.01
N GLN A 517 -22.69 10.01 -0.71
CA GLN A 517 -22.35 11.10 0.21
C GLN A 517 -20.92 11.00 0.76
N HIS A 518 -20.33 9.81 0.73
CA HIS A 518 -19.03 9.53 1.33
C HIS A 518 -17.87 10.26 0.59
N PRO A 519 -16.90 10.86 1.31
CA PRO A 519 -15.83 11.64 0.70
C PRO A 519 -14.93 10.85 -0.26
N VAL A 520 -14.72 9.56 0.02
CA VAL A 520 -13.98 8.63 -0.86
C VAL A 520 -14.91 7.90 -1.84
N ALA A 521 -15.93 7.19 -1.33
CA ALA A 521 -16.79 6.35 -2.17
C ALA A 521 -17.65 7.12 -3.18
N SER A 522 -17.89 8.43 -3.01
CA SER A 522 -18.53 9.26 -4.04
C SER A 522 -17.82 9.20 -5.40
N PHE A 523 -16.50 9.02 -5.41
CA PHE A 523 -15.77 8.77 -6.66
C PHE A 523 -16.06 7.37 -7.23
N ILE A 524 -16.13 6.36 -6.36
CA ILE A 524 -16.47 4.99 -6.75
C ILE A 524 -17.88 4.90 -7.31
N THR A 525 -18.87 5.58 -6.71
CA THR A 525 -20.26 5.58 -7.19
C THR A 525 -20.37 6.22 -8.58
N LYS A 526 -19.57 7.26 -8.86
CA LYS A 526 -19.43 7.80 -10.22
C LYS A 526 -18.85 6.77 -11.20
N VAL A 527 -17.76 6.09 -10.83
CA VAL A 527 -17.15 5.05 -11.68
C VAL A 527 -18.11 3.88 -11.92
N ALA A 528 -18.84 3.47 -10.88
CA ALA A 528 -19.90 2.48 -10.93
C ALA A 528 -21.02 2.87 -11.90
N TRP A 529 -21.48 4.13 -11.88
CA TRP A 529 -22.47 4.64 -12.82
C TRP A 529 -21.98 4.59 -14.28
N ASP A 530 -20.75 5.05 -14.52
CA ASP A 530 -20.15 5.11 -15.86
C ASP A 530 -19.93 3.71 -16.46
N ASN A 531 -19.62 2.71 -15.62
CA ASN A 531 -19.29 1.34 -16.05
C ASN A 531 -20.42 0.32 -15.84
N GLY A 532 -21.51 0.70 -15.16
CA GLY A 532 -22.65 -0.17 -14.91
C GLY A 532 -23.53 -0.37 -16.14
N LEU A 533 -24.20 -1.52 -16.19
CA LEU A 533 -25.22 -1.79 -17.20
C LEU A 533 -26.47 -0.95 -16.98
N GLU A 534 -27.35 -0.89 -17.97
CA GLU A 534 -28.63 -0.19 -17.84
C GLU A 534 -29.47 -0.74 -16.68
N ALA A 535 -29.52 -2.07 -16.51
CA ALA A 535 -30.18 -2.72 -15.38
C ALA A 535 -29.54 -2.37 -14.02
N ASP A 536 -28.22 -2.12 -13.98
CA ASP A 536 -27.56 -1.72 -12.74
C ASP A 536 -27.85 -0.25 -12.41
N ARG A 537 -27.86 0.62 -13.43
CA ARG A 537 -28.26 2.02 -13.29
C ARG A 537 -29.71 2.13 -12.80
N GLU A 538 -30.60 1.27 -13.27
CA GLU A 538 -31.98 1.20 -12.79
C GLU A 538 -32.04 0.87 -11.29
N LYS A 539 -31.24 -0.09 -10.81
CA LYS A 539 -31.14 -0.41 -9.37
C LYS A 539 -30.61 0.76 -8.54
N MET A 540 -29.54 1.42 -9.01
CA MET A 540 -28.99 2.63 -8.37
C MET A 540 -30.02 3.74 -8.28
N LEU A 541 -30.79 3.97 -9.35
CA LEU A 541 -31.87 4.96 -9.36
C LEU A 541 -33.01 4.54 -8.45
N GLY A 542 -33.36 3.25 -8.41
CA GLY A 542 -34.31 2.71 -7.44
C GLY A 542 -33.94 3.11 -6.02
N ALA A 543 -32.70 2.86 -5.61
CA ALA A 543 -32.21 3.24 -4.27
C ALA A 543 -32.29 4.76 -4.01
N LEU A 544 -32.02 5.59 -5.01
CA LEU A 544 -32.05 7.06 -4.89
C LEU A 544 -33.46 7.67 -4.88
N LEU A 545 -34.38 7.08 -5.64
CA LEU A 545 -35.71 7.62 -5.90
C LEU A 545 -36.79 6.97 -5.00
N CYS A 546 -36.40 6.02 -4.15
CA CYS A 546 -37.28 5.30 -3.21
C CYS A 546 -37.62 6.12 -1.95
N ASP A 547 -37.88 7.42 -2.08
CA ASP A 547 -38.37 8.24 -0.98
C ASP A 547 -39.50 9.20 -1.41
N PRO A 548 -40.76 8.90 -1.06
CA PRO A 548 -41.90 9.76 -1.39
C PRO A 548 -41.92 11.06 -0.57
N THR A 549 -41.14 11.16 0.52
CA THR A 549 -41.09 12.37 1.37
C THR A 549 -40.13 13.43 0.83
N GLY A 550 -39.18 13.04 -0.02
CA GLY A 550 -38.12 13.90 -0.55
C GLY A 550 -37.01 14.22 0.45
N ALA A 551 -36.97 13.56 1.61
CA ALA A 551 -35.90 13.68 2.61
C ALA A 551 -34.54 13.25 2.03
N ILE A 552 -34.48 12.12 1.31
CA ILE A 552 -33.26 11.65 0.62
C ILE A 552 -32.80 12.70 -0.41
N ALA A 553 -33.74 13.28 -1.16
CA ALA A 553 -33.43 14.33 -2.13
C ALA A 553 -32.76 15.53 -1.43
N LEU A 554 -33.32 15.96 -0.31
CA LEU A 554 -32.80 17.08 0.48
C LEU A 554 -31.42 16.81 1.06
N GLU A 555 -31.23 15.61 1.63
CA GLU A 555 -29.96 15.16 2.18
C GLU A 555 -28.85 15.17 1.13
N LEU A 556 -29.10 14.53 -0.02
CA LEU A 556 -28.15 14.45 -1.12
C LEU A 556 -27.87 15.79 -1.78
N LEU A 557 -28.84 16.71 -1.83
CA LEU A 557 -28.62 18.06 -2.35
C LEU A 557 -27.79 18.91 -1.38
N ASN A 558 -27.87 18.66 -0.08
CA ASN A 558 -27.11 19.44 0.89
C ASN A 558 -25.64 19.00 1.01
N ASN A 559 -25.34 17.73 0.73
CA ASN A 559 -23.98 17.19 0.75
C ASN A 559 -23.19 17.54 -0.53
N SER A 560 -21.92 17.94 -0.36
CA SER A 560 -21.05 18.43 -1.43
C SER A 560 -20.59 17.33 -2.40
N HIS A 561 -20.35 16.12 -1.87
CA HIS A 561 -19.88 14.97 -2.63
C HIS A 561 -21.01 14.40 -3.48
N SER A 562 -22.18 14.18 -2.87
CA SER A 562 -23.38 13.71 -3.55
C SER A 562 -23.83 14.68 -4.64
N ALA A 563 -23.76 16.00 -4.40
CA ALA A 563 -24.14 16.99 -5.41
C ALA A 563 -23.29 16.88 -6.70
N LEU A 564 -21.99 16.61 -6.57
CA LEU A 564 -21.10 16.38 -7.72
C LEU A 564 -21.44 15.10 -8.47
N VAL A 565 -21.71 14.02 -7.73
CA VAL A 565 -22.09 12.72 -8.32
C VAL A 565 -23.43 12.84 -9.05
N LEU A 566 -24.46 13.43 -8.42
CA LEU A 566 -25.76 13.66 -9.03
C LEU A 566 -25.66 14.54 -10.29
N SER A 567 -24.85 15.60 -10.27
CA SER A 567 -24.63 16.42 -11.46
C SER A 567 -24.00 15.62 -12.59
N HIS A 568 -23.03 14.76 -12.27
CA HIS A 568 -22.41 13.86 -13.25
C HIS A 568 -23.43 12.86 -13.81
N MET A 569 -24.18 12.18 -12.93
CA MET A 569 -25.21 11.22 -13.34
C MET A 569 -26.23 11.85 -14.29
N ILE A 570 -26.77 13.03 -13.99
CA ILE A 570 -27.77 13.68 -14.85
C ILE A 570 -27.17 14.14 -16.19
N ASN A 571 -25.94 14.64 -16.19
CA ASN A 571 -25.28 15.12 -17.41
C ASN A 571 -24.94 13.99 -18.37
N PHE A 572 -24.43 12.87 -17.84
CA PHE A 572 -23.97 11.71 -18.60
C PHE A 572 -24.97 10.53 -18.57
N CYS A 573 -26.25 10.82 -18.33
CA CYS A 573 -27.32 9.83 -18.46
C CYS A 573 -27.83 9.79 -19.90
N ASP A 574 -27.48 8.72 -20.62
CA ASP A 574 -27.94 8.50 -22.00
C ASP A 574 -29.43 8.13 -22.05
N ASN A 575 -29.95 7.41 -21.04
CA ASN A 575 -31.35 7.02 -20.99
C ASN A 575 -32.25 8.24 -20.66
N PRO A 576 -33.15 8.66 -21.56
CA PRO A 576 -33.99 9.85 -21.35
C PRO A 576 -34.98 9.71 -20.19
N GLN A 577 -35.47 8.50 -19.91
CA GLN A 577 -36.41 8.22 -18.83
C GLN A 577 -35.73 8.34 -17.47
N HIS A 578 -34.54 7.75 -17.32
CA HIS A 578 -33.70 7.88 -16.13
C HIS A 578 -33.35 9.35 -15.85
N LYS A 579 -32.92 10.07 -16.88
CA LYS A 579 -32.63 11.51 -16.78
C LYS A 579 -33.85 12.30 -16.34
N LEU A 580 -35.01 12.03 -16.93
CA LEU A 580 -36.28 12.68 -16.59
C LEU A 580 -36.72 12.35 -15.15
N ALA A 581 -36.53 11.12 -14.70
CA ALA A 581 -36.87 10.68 -13.34
C ALA A 581 -36.03 11.43 -12.29
N MET A 582 -34.70 11.48 -12.48
CA MET A 582 -33.81 12.27 -11.61
C MET A 582 -34.20 13.75 -11.59
N MET A 583 -34.43 14.35 -12.77
CA MET A 583 -34.86 15.76 -12.86
C MET A 583 -36.18 16.02 -12.13
N ARG A 584 -37.18 15.14 -12.27
CA ARG A 584 -38.47 15.29 -11.58
C ARG A 584 -38.33 15.18 -10.07
N PHE A 585 -37.43 14.32 -9.60
CA PHE A 585 -37.22 14.09 -8.18
C PHE A 585 -36.44 15.23 -7.51
N PHE A 586 -35.33 15.69 -8.11
CA PHE A 586 -34.45 16.69 -7.47
C PHE A 586 -34.85 18.15 -7.74
N SER A 587 -35.46 18.47 -8.88
CA SER A 587 -35.81 19.87 -9.23
C SER A 587 -36.73 20.57 -8.21
N PRO A 588 -37.76 19.95 -7.61
CA PRO A 588 -38.60 20.59 -6.61
C PRO A 588 -37.85 21.05 -5.34
N HIS A 589 -36.73 20.40 -5.04
CA HIS A 589 -35.91 20.67 -3.85
C HIS A 589 -34.70 21.56 -4.15
N ALA A 590 -34.50 21.96 -5.42
CA ALA A 590 -33.32 22.71 -5.87
C ALA A 590 -33.24 24.14 -5.32
N THR A 591 -34.36 24.74 -4.86
CA THR A 591 -34.38 26.07 -4.23
C THR A 591 -33.53 26.15 -2.97
N ILE A 592 -33.30 25.03 -2.28
CA ILE A 592 -32.45 24.96 -1.09
C ILE A 592 -30.95 25.13 -1.44
N LEU A 593 -30.55 24.77 -2.66
CA LEU A 593 -29.19 25.03 -3.14
C LEU A 593 -28.93 26.54 -3.34
N GLU A 594 -29.97 27.38 -3.49
CA GLU A 594 -29.85 28.84 -3.62
C GLU A 594 -29.70 29.55 -2.26
N ILE A 595 -30.12 28.92 -1.15
CA ILE A 595 -30.24 29.55 0.18
C ILE A 595 -28.91 29.53 0.97
N GLY A 596 -27.91 28.74 0.56
CA GLY A 596 -26.57 28.72 1.16
C GLY A 596 -25.46 28.99 0.15
N ASP A 597 -24.60 29.99 0.42
CA ASP A 597 -23.23 30.09 -0.11
C ASP A 597 -22.95 30.62 -1.53
N THR A 598 -23.72 31.56 -2.09
CA THR A 598 -23.31 32.23 -3.35
C THR A 598 -22.48 33.50 -3.17
N LYS A 599 -22.50 34.16 -2.00
CA LYS A 599 -21.77 35.43 -1.79
C LYS A 599 -20.40 35.31 -1.12
N ASP A 600 -20.14 34.28 -0.31
CA ASP A 600 -18.89 34.16 0.48
C ASP A 600 -17.85 33.16 -0.06
N VAL A 601 -18.12 32.46 -1.17
CA VAL A 601 -17.23 31.39 -1.66
C VAL A 601 -16.27 31.83 -2.76
N GLN A 602 -16.62 32.84 -3.57
CA GLN A 602 -15.71 33.38 -4.60
C GLN A 602 -14.48 34.08 -3.99
N THR A 603 -14.56 34.51 -2.73
CA THR A 603 -13.48 35.16 -1.97
C THR A 603 -12.77 34.21 -1.00
N SER A 604 -13.26 32.97 -0.82
CA SER A 604 -12.70 32.03 0.14
C SER A 604 -11.37 31.44 -0.34
N THR A 605 -10.36 31.39 0.52
CA THR A 605 -9.05 30.72 0.28
C THR A 605 -9.10 29.20 0.54
N ASP A 606 -10.22 28.69 1.05
CA ASP A 606 -10.41 27.27 1.38
C ASP A 606 -10.87 26.48 0.14
N GLY A 607 -10.00 25.60 -0.36
CA GLY A 607 -10.27 24.76 -1.54
C GLY A 607 -11.48 23.85 -1.41
N ARG A 608 -11.84 23.40 -0.18
CA ARG A 608 -13.03 22.55 0.04
C ARG A 608 -14.32 23.34 -0.14
N LYS A 609 -14.37 24.57 0.36
CA LYS A 609 -15.54 25.45 0.19
C LYS A 609 -15.80 25.77 -1.27
N ARG A 610 -14.73 26.01 -2.05
CA ARG A 610 -14.83 26.21 -3.51
C ARG A 610 -15.38 24.97 -4.23
N GLN A 611 -14.86 23.79 -3.93
CA GLN A 611 -15.31 22.53 -4.56
C GLN A 611 -16.77 22.21 -4.20
N GLN A 612 -17.18 22.49 -2.97
CA GLN A 612 -18.56 22.37 -2.49
C GLN A 612 -19.52 23.34 -3.21
N ALA A 613 -19.15 24.61 -3.35
CA ALA A 613 -19.97 25.57 -4.09
C ALA A 613 -20.00 25.28 -5.60
N GLU A 614 -18.90 24.81 -6.18
CA GLU A 614 -18.85 24.41 -7.58
C GLU A 614 -19.76 23.21 -7.86
N GLY A 615 -19.78 22.20 -6.96
CA GLY A 615 -20.70 21.06 -7.07
C GLY A 615 -22.16 21.47 -7.01
N LYS A 616 -22.53 22.28 -6.00
CA LYS A 616 -23.89 22.82 -5.85
C LYS A 616 -24.30 23.69 -7.05
N ARG A 617 -23.40 24.54 -7.55
CA ARG A 617 -23.63 25.37 -8.74
C ARG A 617 -23.83 24.54 -10.01
N LYS A 618 -22.99 23.53 -10.24
CA LYS A 618 -23.12 22.62 -11.41
C LYS A 618 -24.45 21.88 -11.36
N LEU A 619 -24.83 21.36 -10.20
CA LEU A 619 -26.11 20.67 -10.04
C LEU A 619 -27.30 21.63 -10.23
N LEU A 620 -27.27 22.82 -9.65
CA LEU A 620 -28.27 23.88 -9.89
C LEU A 620 -28.43 24.20 -11.38
N GLN A 621 -27.33 24.37 -12.10
CA GLN A 621 -27.36 24.66 -13.53
C GLN A 621 -28.07 23.54 -14.31
N VAL A 622 -27.78 22.27 -13.97
CA VAL A 622 -28.41 21.12 -14.61
C VAL A 622 -29.91 21.03 -14.29
N LEU A 623 -30.28 21.22 -13.02
CA LEU A 623 -31.68 21.15 -12.55
C LEU A 623 -32.55 22.32 -13.07
N THR A 624 -31.96 23.49 -13.30
CA THR A 624 -32.67 24.69 -13.78
C THR A 624 -32.76 24.79 -15.31
N VAL A 625 -31.71 24.40 -16.05
CA VAL A 625 -31.73 24.39 -17.53
C VAL A 625 -32.76 23.38 -18.05
N GLY A 626 -32.94 22.24 -17.39
CA GLY A 626 -33.99 21.28 -17.75
C GLY A 626 -35.43 21.75 -17.42
N ALA A 627 -35.61 22.69 -16.49
CA ALA A 627 -36.91 23.29 -16.19
C ALA A 627 -37.31 24.39 -17.20
N GLY A 628 -36.32 25.07 -17.80
CA GLY A 628 -36.53 26.13 -18.79
C GLY A 628 -37.10 25.65 -20.14
N GLN A 629 -36.79 24.43 -20.55
CA GLN A 629 -37.33 23.86 -21.79
C GLN A 629 -38.84 23.58 -21.73
N LYS A 630 -39.38 23.19 -20.56
CA LYS A 630 -40.84 23.04 -20.38
C LYS A 630 -41.61 24.35 -20.47
N LYS A 631 -41.02 25.50 -20.09
CA LYS A 631 -41.68 26.81 -20.27
C LYS A 631 -41.74 27.22 -21.75
N GLN A 632 -40.78 26.81 -22.59
CA GLN A 632 -40.84 27.10 -24.02
C GLN A 632 -41.80 26.16 -24.78
N ASP A 633 -41.90 24.90 -24.37
CA ASP A 633 -42.82 23.94 -25.01
C ASP A 633 -44.28 24.14 -24.56
N ALA A 634 -44.54 24.51 -23.30
CA ALA A 634 -45.88 24.88 -22.84
C ALA A 634 -46.39 26.19 -23.50
N VAL A 635 -45.49 27.13 -23.80
CA VAL A 635 -45.83 28.37 -24.53
C VAL A 635 -46.06 28.11 -26.03
N LYS A 636 -45.50 27.04 -26.60
CA LYS A 636 -45.79 26.63 -27.99
C LYS A 636 -47.11 25.87 -28.14
N VAL A 637 -47.52 25.08 -27.14
CA VAL A 637 -48.82 24.37 -27.17
C VAL A 637 -49.99 25.32 -26.87
N GLY A 638 -49.78 26.39 -26.08
CA GLY A 638 -50.79 27.42 -25.79
C GLY A 638 -51.01 28.50 -26.87
N LYS A 639 -50.19 28.53 -27.94
CA LYS A 639 -50.28 29.53 -29.04
C LYS A 639 -50.85 28.96 -30.35
N GLY A 640 -51.61 27.87 -30.27
CA GLY A 640 -52.28 27.24 -31.41
C GLY A 640 -53.78 27.54 -31.56
N ALA A 641 -54.40 28.31 -30.66
CA ALA A 641 -55.83 28.62 -30.73
C ALA A 641 -56.07 30.13 -30.52
N GLY A 642 -56.56 30.81 -31.56
CA GLY A 642 -57.11 32.17 -31.45
C GLY A 642 -56.38 33.26 -32.24
N LYS A 643 -56.35 33.15 -33.58
CA LYS A 643 -56.27 34.34 -34.45
C LYS A 643 -57.65 34.61 -35.06
N GLY A 644 -58.46 35.38 -34.31
CA GLY A 644 -59.63 36.09 -34.81
C GLY A 644 -59.32 37.59 -34.88
N LYS A 645 -59.74 38.22 -35.97
CA LYS A 645 -59.38 39.56 -36.49
C LYS A 645 -59.70 40.75 -35.56
N GLY A 646 -59.02 41.88 -35.81
CA GLY A 646 -59.42 43.24 -35.40
C GLY A 646 -58.23 44.08 -34.92
N GLN A 647 -57.44 44.72 -35.77
CA GLN A 647 -57.67 46.05 -36.37
C GLN A 647 -57.78 47.18 -35.33
N GLY A 648 -56.78 48.08 -35.29
CA GLY A 648 -57.02 49.48 -34.90
C GLY A 648 -56.06 50.13 -33.89
N ARG A 649 -55.31 51.12 -34.41
CA ARG A 649 -54.92 52.40 -33.79
C ARG A 649 -53.74 52.50 -32.81
N ARG A 650 -52.67 53.08 -33.40
CA ARG A 650 -51.75 54.13 -32.93
C ARG A 650 -52.06 54.92 -31.64
N ASN A 651 -50.94 55.26 -30.98
CA ASN A 651 -50.61 56.46 -30.18
C ASN A 651 -51.16 56.58 -28.75
N ARG A 652 -50.29 56.41 -27.75
CA ARG A 652 -49.53 57.49 -27.09
C ARG A 652 -48.39 56.93 -26.26
#